data_AF-A0A6J4N8G9-F1
#
_entry.id   AF-A0A6J4N8G9-F1
#
_cell.length_a   1.000
_cell.length_b   1.000
_cell.length_c   1.000
_cell.angle_alpha   90.00
_cell.angle_beta   90.00
_cell.angle_gamma   90.00
#
_symmetry.space_group_name_H-M   'P 1'
#
loop_
_entity.id
_entity.type
_entity.pdbx_description
1 polymer ?
#
loop_
_entity_poly.entity_id
_entity_poly.type
_entity_poly.pdbx_seq_one_letter_code
_entity_poly.pdbx_strand_id
1 'polypeptide(L)'
;KSWVKAFGNSIASQKKGFAKCLAEYEKDWSDYVKTLRKVEPKYQAQFNMAAMQLKAHEDKINRGANIASLSVPWGGGDNANENTVAGYHLVWSRDLYQVATAFMALGDKAAAVRALDFLFRVQQKPDGSFPQNSFLDGKPFWGSLQLDEVAYPLILAYQLGRDDKETYEKHVRKAADFLVKTGPKTPQERWEEKSGYSPSTIAAEIAGLVCAADIAKRNGDEASATIYLATADDWARNVDRWTATTTGKYGDGNYYLRLTENGTPDAEEKTVLNNGAGTFLESEIVDAGFLELVRLGIKSPDDPLIVKSLKIIDEKIKVNTPNGEAFYRYNNDGYGEMDDGRRWNWDGKYTGKGRLWALLSGERGQYELALCEKQNADFRKTVTENSRIINQQLACQIHAALRLNNMAAFANEGLMIPEQIWDKAGAPKNIDKQFIPELKFGEGTGSATPLAWSMAQFIRLAVNLQAGKNLDTPDVVYNRYVKNGIGGQTGFNLSSPTPDDLAKLKAGESFTVKGTAAPNSIVAYLLGEQRASAKVGADGKFVLTAKMPGTETPGFLAVITPGNSSFVSLNKIGGASTPEKLSAEIIEKVKNAKISPIIVGNKAIFVYRGAAKQVRLAGDFTGWQPRGVILQEVGGNLKAAAMEFPATARVEYKLVADGEWIADPLNPNKLDNGVGGENSVVAMPGYKPTDRDKDLENFIPTLATIEINSKVFGEARRVQVYAPALSASESMPLPVLYFQDGSDYFKRAKAVQTALNLENAGKIKPFIMVFVDYKDRTKEYWASDDYAKFLATEVVPAIDAKYNTIKKPDERAILGASLGGITSVWVGLKYPEVFSRIGGQSSSFWVDNERVVNELSKLDASKTKFRFYFDDGTFEGVEDSRRVNVLLRARGFPVVYREEFTGHNWTSWRDRLADAFIGLWSK
;
A
#
# COMPACT_ATOMS: atom_id res chain seq x y z
N LYS A 1 46.02 23.24 -27.36
CA LYS A 1 45.07 22.65 -28.35
C LYS A 1 43.65 23.22 -28.22
N SER A 2 43.10 23.42 -27.01
CA SER A 2 41.76 24.03 -26.79
C SER A 2 41.66 25.49 -27.26
N TRP A 3 42.63 26.34 -26.92
CA TRP A 3 42.63 27.77 -27.30
C TRP A 3 42.67 28.01 -28.81
N VAL A 4 43.43 27.20 -29.55
CA VAL A 4 43.49 27.28 -31.03
C VAL A 4 42.13 26.95 -31.65
N LYS A 5 41.44 25.93 -31.13
CA LYS A 5 40.10 25.56 -31.59
C LYS A 5 39.06 26.63 -31.23
N ALA A 6 39.11 27.18 -30.02
CA ALA A 6 38.22 28.26 -29.59
C ALA A 6 38.41 29.53 -30.44
N PHE A 7 39.65 29.94 -30.66
CA PHE A 7 39.98 31.08 -31.50
C PHE A 7 39.56 30.87 -32.97
N GLY A 8 39.82 29.67 -33.52
CA GLY A 8 39.37 29.30 -34.87
C GLY A 8 37.85 29.35 -35.03
N ASN A 9 37.10 28.83 -34.05
CA ASN A 9 35.64 28.90 -34.04
C ASN A 9 35.13 30.35 -33.97
N SER A 10 35.75 31.19 -33.15
CA SER A 10 35.40 32.62 -33.05
C SER A 10 35.60 33.34 -34.40
N ILE A 11 36.75 33.14 -35.05
CA ILE A 11 37.02 33.69 -36.37
C ILE A 11 35.99 33.19 -37.40
N ALA A 12 35.64 31.91 -37.37
CA ALA A 12 34.65 31.34 -38.28
C ALA A 12 33.27 32.01 -38.11
N SER A 13 32.81 32.19 -36.88
CA SER A 13 31.55 32.89 -36.58
C SER A 13 31.59 34.36 -36.99
N GLN A 14 32.70 35.06 -36.72
CA GLN A 14 32.87 36.46 -37.12
C GLN A 14 32.86 36.62 -38.65
N LYS A 15 33.57 35.76 -39.38
CA LYS A 15 33.57 35.75 -40.85
C LYS A 15 32.19 35.49 -41.45
N LYS A 16 31.38 34.67 -40.77
CA LYS A 16 30.01 34.36 -41.20
C LYS A 16 29.05 35.53 -40.98
N GLY A 17 29.29 36.35 -39.95
CA GLY A 17 28.52 37.54 -39.61
C GLY A 17 27.25 37.23 -38.80
N PHE A 18 26.90 38.16 -37.91
CA PHE A 18 25.78 38.01 -36.97
C PHE A 18 24.45 37.69 -37.66
N ALA A 19 24.08 38.46 -38.70
CA ALA A 19 22.78 38.31 -39.36
C ALA A 19 22.58 36.89 -39.94
N LYS A 20 23.62 36.30 -40.51
CA LYS A 20 23.55 34.95 -41.06
C LYS A 20 23.48 33.89 -39.96
N CYS A 21 24.26 34.05 -38.89
CA CYS A 21 24.17 33.16 -37.72
C CYS A 21 22.78 33.21 -37.07
N LEU A 22 22.20 34.41 -36.92
CA LEU A 22 20.86 34.59 -36.38
C LEU A 22 19.80 33.94 -37.27
N ALA A 23 19.82 34.21 -38.57
CA ALA A 23 18.86 33.64 -39.51
C ALA A 23 18.89 32.10 -39.54
N GLU A 24 20.08 31.49 -39.44
CA GLU A 24 20.20 30.03 -39.35
C GLU A 24 19.67 29.49 -38.02
N TYR A 25 19.99 30.14 -36.89
CA TYR A 25 19.48 29.77 -35.57
C TYR A 25 17.95 29.84 -35.50
N GLU A 26 17.36 30.92 -36.00
CA GLU A 26 15.90 31.11 -36.04
C GLU A 26 15.22 30.10 -36.96
N LYS A 27 15.83 29.84 -38.12
CA LYS A 27 15.32 28.85 -39.07
C LYS A 27 15.27 27.46 -38.46
N ASP A 28 16.35 27.01 -37.81
CA ASP A 28 16.41 25.65 -37.25
C ASP A 28 15.35 25.43 -36.16
N TRP A 29 15.15 26.42 -35.27
CA TRP A 29 14.07 26.35 -34.27
C TRP A 29 12.68 26.46 -34.88
N SER A 30 12.49 27.35 -35.87
CA SER A 30 11.23 27.47 -36.59
C SER A 30 10.86 26.14 -37.28
N ASP A 31 11.83 25.48 -37.90
CA ASP A 31 11.63 24.20 -38.56
C ASP A 31 11.31 23.09 -37.56
N TYR A 32 11.96 23.05 -36.39
CA TYR A 32 11.59 22.14 -35.31
C TYR A 32 10.15 22.39 -34.85
N VAL A 33 9.78 23.63 -34.54
CA VAL A 33 8.43 23.98 -34.04
C VAL A 33 7.34 23.61 -35.06
N LYS A 34 7.59 23.72 -36.37
CA LYS A 34 6.65 23.29 -37.42
C LYS A 34 6.33 21.81 -37.39
N THR A 35 7.19 20.97 -36.80
CA THR A 35 6.95 19.52 -36.67
C THR A 35 6.06 19.15 -35.49
N LEU A 36 5.86 20.07 -34.54
CA LEU A 36 5.16 19.81 -33.30
C LEU A 36 3.64 19.82 -33.49
N ARG A 37 2.92 19.16 -32.58
CA ARG A 37 1.46 19.27 -32.49
C ARG A 37 1.02 20.71 -32.24
N LYS A 38 -0.16 21.05 -32.76
CA LYS A 38 -0.86 22.30 -32.43
C LYS A 38 -1.79 22.09 -31.25
N VAL A 39 -1.84 23.08 -30.37
CA VAL A 39 -2.75 23.16 -29.22
C VAL A 39 -3.67 24.38 -29.36
N GLU A 40 -4.53 24.65 -28.38
CA GLU A 40 -5.37 25.86 -28.42
C GLU A 40 -4.49 27.13 -28.61
N PRO A 41 -4.90 28.08 -29.47
CA PRO A 41 -4.05 29.22 -29.84
C PRO A 41 -3.47 30.02 -28.66
N LYS A 42 -4.24 30.18 -27.57
CA LYS A 42 -3.80 30.88 -26.36
C LYS A 42 -2.61 30.22 -25.65
N TYR A 43 -2.40 28.91 -25.82
CA TYR A 43 -1.29 28.17 -25.22
C TYR A 43 -0.12 27.95 -26.16
N GLN A 44 -0.28 28.22 -27.47
CA GLN A 44 0.69 27.81 -28.48
C GLN A 44 2.08 28.41 -28.26
N ALA A 45 2.17 29.67 -27.80
CA ALA A 45 3.46 30.32 -27.52
C ALA A 45 4.19 29.64 -26.35
N GLN A 46 3.51 29.46 -25.21
CA GLN A 46 4.03 28.74 -24.05
C GLN A 46 4.42 27.30 -24.39
N PHE A 47 3.58 26.60 -25.18
CA PHE A 47 3.80 25.24 -25.63
C PHE A 47 5.06 25.12 -26.49
N ASN A 48 5.23 26.02 -27.47
CA ASN A 48 6.42 26.05 -28.34
C ASN A 48 7.68 26.34 -27.53
N MET A 49 7.62 27.31 -26.60
CA MET A 49 8.77 27.64 -25.76
C MET A 49 9.15 26.46 -24.85
N ALA A 50 8.18 25.83 -24.18
CA ALA A 50 8.43 24.64 -23.38
C ALA A 50 9.08 23.53 -24.21
N ALA A 51 8.60 23.29 -25.44
CA ALA A 51 9.14 22.26 -26.32
C ALA A 51 10.57 22.55 -26.78
N MET A 52 10.87 23.81 -27.14
CA MET A 52 12.21 24.26 -27.48
C MET A 52 13.14 24.12 -26.29
N GLN A 53 12.66 24.47 -25.09
CA GLN A 53 13.47 24.41 -23.89
C GLN A 53 13.81 22.97 -23.51
N LEU A 54 12.84 22.04 -23.52
CA LEU A 54 13.13 20.62 -23.31
C LEU A 54 14.14 20.08 -24.33
N LYS A 55 14.00 20.49 -25.60
CA LYS A 55 14.94 20.12 -26.66
C LYS A 55 16.35 20.65 -26.41
N ALA A 56 16.47 21.84 -25.82
CA ALA A 56 17.74 22.46 -25.45
C ALA A 56 18.40 21.84 -24.21
N HIS A 57 17.64 21.13 -23.36
CA HIS A 57 18.18 20.42 -22.19
C HIS A 57 18.88 19.10 -22.55
N GLU A 58 18.69 18.57 -23.76
CA GLU A 58 19.37 17.34 -24.23
C GLU A 58 20.86 17.63 -24.50
N ASP A 59 21.75 16.85 -23.89
CA ASP A 59 23.18 16.93 -24.18
C ASP A 59 23.47 16.56 -25.65
N LYS A 60 24.45 17.26 -26.22
CA LYS A 60 24.83 17.12 -27.64
C LYS A 60 25.88 16.03 -27.86
N ILE A 61 26.55 15.57 -26.79
CA ILE A 61 27.55 14.49 -26.83
C ILE A 61 26.88 13.16 -26.46
N ASN A 62 26.31 13.09 -25.27
CA ASN A 62 25.57 11.96 -24.73
C ASN A 62 24.08 12.16 -25.01
N ARG A 63 23.70 12.01 -26.28
CA ARG A 63 22.32 12.25 -26.73
C ARG A 63 21.33 11.40 -25.93
N GLY A 64 20.21 11.99 -25.55
CA GLY A 64 19.22 11.43 -24.64
C GLY A 64 19.41 11.82 -23.17
N ALA A 65 20.57 12.33 -22.78
CA ALA A 65 20.79 12.89 -21.45
C ALA A 65 20.12 14.27 -21.35
N ASN A 66 18.89 14.35 -20.86
CA ASN A 66 18.27 15.63 -20.52
C ASN A 66 18.45 15.92 -19.03
N ILE A 67 18.99 17.09 -18.71
CA ILE A 67 19.15 17.55 -17.33
C ILE A 67 17.83 18.09 -16.76
N ALA A 68 17.70 18.15 -15.43
CA ALA A 68 16.51 18.67 -14.76
C ALA A 68 16.32 20.19 -14.97
N SER A 69 17.41 20.96 -15.00
CA SER A 69 17.40 22.38 -15.34
C SER A 69 18.77 22.88 -15.80
N LEU A 70 18.79 23.79 -16.79
CA LEU A 70 19.94 24.62 -17.15
C LEU A 70 20.19 25.75 -16.13
N SER A 71 20.11 25.45 -14.82
CA SER A 71 20.29 26.41 -13.74
C SER A 71 20.95 25.81 -12.50
N VAL A 72 21.42 26.69 -11.61
CA VAL A 72 21.88 26.36 -10.26
C VAL A 72 20.97 27.13 -9.30
N PRO A 73 20.03 26.45 -8.60
CA PRO A 73 19.10 27.09 -7.68
C PRO A 73 19.81 28.01 -6.69
N TRP A 74 19.25 29.20 -6.47
CA TRP A 74 19.72 30.28 -5.60
C TRP A 74 21.11 30.87 -5.89
N GLY A 75 21.87 30.33 -6.85
CA GLY A 75 23.15 30.87 -7.32
C GLY A 75 24.20 31.13 -6.21
N GLY A 76 25.32 31.75 -6.58
CA GLY A 76 26.30 32.30 -5.63
C GLY A 76 26.98 31.30 -4.67
N GLY A 77 26.94 29.99 -4.99
CA GLY A 77 27.69 28.93 -4.31
C GLY A 77 29.03 28.63 -4.99
N ASP A 78 29.63 27.49 -4.64
CA ASP A 78 30.89 27.02 -5.23
C ASP A 78 30.80 26.86 -6.75
N ASN A 79 31.96 26.81 -7.42
CA ASN A 79 32.06 26.77 -8.87
C ASN A 79 31.38 25.50 -9.43
N ALA A 80 30.22 25.66 -10.07
CA ALA A 80 29.43 24.57 -10.66
C ALA A 80 30.13 23.78 -11.79
N ASN A 81 31.32 24.23 -12.23
CA ASN A 81 32.17 23.44 -13.14
C ASN A 81 32.98 22.35 -12.42
N GLU A 82 33.02 22.35 -11.09
CA GLU A 82 33.68 21.32 -10.30
C GLU A 82 32.82 20.06 -10.24
N ASN A 83 33.46 18.90 -10.37
CA ASN A 83 32.77 17.60 -10.36
C ASN A 83 32.23 17.18 -8.97
N THR A 84 32.38 18.05 -7.98
CA THR A 84 31.89 17.93 -6.61
C THR A 84 30.70 18.84 -6.32
N VAL A 85 30.38 19.78 -7.22
CA VAL A 85 29.30 20.75 -7.02
C VAL A 85 28.07 20.28 -7.78
N ALA A 86 26.99 20.06 -7.03
CA ALA A 86 25.70 19.73 -7.58
C ALA A 86 24.97 21.00 -8.03
N GLY A 87 24.07 20.83 -8.98
CA GLY A 87 23.05 21.79 -9.37
C GLY A 87 21.89 21.00 -9.97
N TYR A 88 21.04 21.63 -10.76
CA TYR A 88 20.00 20.91 -11.49
C TYR A 88 20.45 20.48 -12.90
N HIS A 89 21.73 20.70 -13.22
CA HIS A 89 22.38 20.28 -14.47
C HIS A 89 22.86 18.81 -14.43
N LEU A 90 22.17 17.95 -13.68
CA LEU A 90 22.35 16.50 -13.65
C LEU A 90 21.12 15.83 -14.25
N VAL A 91 21.22 14.53 -14.52
CA VAL A 91 20.13 13.71 -15.06
C VAL A 91 19.52 12.88 -13.94
N TRP A 92 18.24 13.09 -13.66
CA TRP A 92 17.41 12.23 -12.82
C TRP A 92 16.54 11.35 -13.71
N SER A 93 16.37 10.08 -13.35
CA SER A 93 15.52 9.17 -14.13
C SER A 93 14.06 9.62 -14.09
N ARG A 94 13.61 10.16 -12.94
CA ARG A 94 12.28 10.73 -12.78
C ARG A 94 12.05 11.90 -13.72
N ASP A 95 12.88 12.95 -13.66
CA ASP A 95 12.74 14.12 -14.54
C ASP A 95 12.83 13.73 -16.01
N LEU A 96 13.76 12.83 -16.36
CA LEU A 96 13.93 12.37 -17.73
C LEU A 96 12.70 11.60 -18.24
N TYR A 97 11.99 10.86 -17.39
CA TYR A 97 10.69 10.27 -17.72
C TYR A 97 9.62 11.33 -18.01
N GLN A 98 9.55 12.40 -17.21
CA GLN A 98 8.60 13.50 -17.45
C GLN A 98 8.91 14.17 -18.80
N VAL A 99 10.18 14.45 -19.07
CA VAL A 99 10.65 15.02 -20.35
C VAL A 99 10.36 14.09 -21.53
N ALA A 100 10.63 12.78 -21.39
CA ALA A 100 10.38 11.80 -22.45
C ALA A 100 8.88 11.67 -22.78
N THR A 101 8.01 11.63 -21.76
CA THR A 101 6.55 11.60 -21.97
C THR A 101 6.04 12.90 -22.59
N ALA A 102 6.65 14.04 -22.30
CA ALA A 102 6.38 15.29 -23.01
C ALA A 102 6.84 15.26 -24.48
N PHE A 103 8.00 14.68 -24.79
CA PHE A 103 8.42 14.48 -26.19
C PHE A 103 7.44 13.57 -26.95
N MET A 104 6.90 12.54 -26.30
CA MET A 104 5.83 11.73 -26.88
C MET A 104 4.56 12.55 -27.15
N ALA A 105 4.15 13.38 -26.20
CA ALA A 105 3.00 14.28 -26.35
C ALA A 105 3.23 15.28 -27.51
N LEU A 106 4.45 15.80 -27.66
CA LEU A 106 4.85 16.69 -28.76
C LEU A 106 4.82 16.02 -30.13
N GLY A 107 4.94 14.69 -30.19
CA GLY A 107 5.16 13.92 -31.42
C GLY A 107 6.64 13.67 -31.76
N ASP A 108 7.59 14.13 -30.94
CA ASP A 108 9.03 13.84 -31.08
C ASP A 108 9.39 12.50 -30.42
N LYS A 109 8.85 11.40 -30.97
CA LYS A 109 9.14 10.04 -30.49
C LYS A 109 10.64 9.73 -30.53
N ALA A 110 11.38 10.31 -31.47
CA ALA A 110 12.82 10.09 -31.59
C ALA A 110 13.61 10.61 -30.39
N ALA A 111 13.23 11.78 -29.83
CA ALA A 111 13.84 12.28 -28.59
C ALA A 111 13.50 11.39 -27.39
N ALA A 112 12.25 10.95 -27.25
CA ALA A 112 11.85 10.04 -26.18
C ALA A 112 12.61 8.70 -26.24
N VAL A 113 12.84 8.14 -27.43
CA VAL A 113 13.64 6.92 -27.61
C VAL A 113 15.10 7.13 -27.18
N ARG A 114 15.72 8.27 -27.53
CA ARG A 114 17.09 8.57 -27.09
C ARG A 114 17.17 8.72 -25.57
N ALA A 115 16.17 9.35 -24.94
CA ALA A 115 16.09 9.44 -23.48
C ALA A 115 16.07 8.06 -22.81
N LEU A 116 15.25 7.14 -23.33
CA LEU A 116 15.23 5.75 -22.83
C LEU A 116 16.55 5.01 -23.09
N ASP A 117 17.17 5.21 -24.25
CA ASP A 117 18.47 4.61 -24.56
C ASP A 117 19.56 5.14 -23.61
N PHE A 118 19.54 6.42 -23.24
CA PHE A 118 20.43 6.97 -22.22
C PHE A 118 20.21 6.29 -20.86
N LEU A 119 18.95 6.22 -20.41
CA LEU A 119 18.60 5.56 -19.15
C LEU A 119 19.16 4.13 -19.11
N PHE A 120 18.85 3.32 -20.11
CA PHE A 120 19.25 1.91 -20.11
C PHE A 120 20.73 1.65 -20.40
N ARG A 121 21.34 2.40 -21.32
CA ARG A 121 22.69 2.08 -21.80
C ARG A 121 23.80 2.88 -21.11
N VAL A 122 23.44 3.98 -20.45
CA VAL A 122 24.41 4.90 -19.85
C VAL A 122 24.20 5.02 -18.34
N GLN A 123 22.97 5.21 -17.88
CA GLN A 123 22.69 5.50 -16.47
C GLN A 123 22.40 4.24 -15.62
N GLN A 124 21.78 3.21 -16.20
CA GLN A 124 21.40 1.99 -15.48
C GLN A 124 22.63 1.28 -14.90
N LYS A 125 22.55 0.92 -13.62
CA LYS A 125 23.59 0.15 -12.92
C LYS A 125 23.54 -1.33 -13.33
N PRO A 126 24.64 -2.09 -13.15
CA PRO A 126 24.69 -3.50 -13.54
C PRO A 126 23.62 -4.42 -12.90
N ASP A 127 23.15 -4.07 -11.70
CA ASP A 127 22.12 -4.77 -10.93
C ASP A 127 20.68 -4.46 -11.40
N GLY A 128 20.52 -3.57 -12.38
CA GLY A 128 19.22 -3.15 -12.92
C GLY A 128 18.67 -1.87 -12.31
N SER A 129 19.20 -1.42 -11.17
CA SER A 129 18.78 -0.18 -10.51
C SER A 129 19.37 1.05 -11.21
N PHE A 130 18.98 2.23 -10.72
CA PHE A 130 19.46 3.52 -11.20
C PHE A 130 20.14 4.26 -10.05
N PRO A 131 21.16 5.11 -10.31
CA PRO A 131 21.61 6.09 -9.34
C PRO A 131 20.49 7.10 -9.09
N GLN A 132 20.51 7.76 -7.92
CA GLN A 132 19.62 8.89 -7.65
C GLN A 132 19.69 9.94 -8.75
N ASN A 133 20.90 10.25 -9.21
CA ASN A 133 21.14 11.06 -10.39
C ASN A 133 22.56 10.81 -10.91
N SER A 134 22.81 11.29 -12.13
CA SER A 134 24.13 11.18 -12.76
C SER A 134 24.53 12.46 -13.50
N PHE A 135 25.82 12.58 -13.76
CA PHE A 135 26.31 13.46 -14.82
C PHE A 135 25.83 12.99 -16.20
N LEU A 136 26.10 13.81 -17.21
CA LEU A 136 25.74 13.57 -18.61
C LEU A 136 26.36 12.29 -19.20
N ASP A 137 27.44 11.79 -18.62
CA ASP A 137 28.12 10.56 -19.03
C ASP A 137 27.66 9.31 -18.25
N GLY A 138 26.64 9.45 -17.41
CA GLY A 138 26.09 8.37 -16.58
C GLY A 138 26.81 8.16 -15.24
N LYS A 139 27.91 8.88 -14.97
CA LYS A 139 28.59 8.76 -13.67
C LYS A 139 27.66 9.22 -12.54
N PRO A 140 27.36 8.35 -11.55
CA PRO A 140 26.52 8.73 -10.42
C PRO A 140 27.09 9.94 -9.66
N PHE A 141 26.21 10.83 -9.20
CA PHE A 141 26.59 11.92 -8.30
C PHE A 141 26.13 11.63 -6.87
N TRP A 142 24.81 11.57 -6.61
CA TRP A 142 24.30 11.10 -5.33
C TRP A 142 24.01 9.59 -5.34
N GLY A 143 24.14 8.98 -4.14
CA GLY A 143 24.18 7.53 -3.97
C GLY A 143 22.90 6.91 -3.41
N SER A 144 21.88 7.67 -3.05
CA SER A 144 20.63 7.10 -2.54
C SER A 144 19.88 6.32 -3.62
N LEU A 145 18.90 5.53 -3.19
CA LEU A 145 18.05 4.74 -4.06
C LEU A 145 16.61 5.25 -3.98
N GLN A 146 16.01 5.48 -5.15
CA GLN A 146 14.61 5.87 -5.32
C GLN A 146 13.95 4.86 -6.24
N LEU A 147 12.96 4.12 -5.74
CA LEU A 147 12.38 3.02 -6.50
C LEU A 147 11.48 3.50 -7.65
N ASP A 148 10.95 4.72 -7.59
CA ASP A 148 10.26 5.35 -8.73
C ASP A 148 11.21 5.59 -9.90
N GLU A 149 12.46 5.97 -9.63
CA GLU A 149 13.51 6.12 -10.65
C GLU A 149 13.91 4.81 -11.33
N VAL A 150 13.70 3.67 -10.66
CA VAL A 150 13.86 2.34 -11.26
C VAL A 150 12.62 1.94 -12.06
N ALA A 151 11.43 2.35 -11.61
CA ALA A 151 10.16 1.98 -12.22
C ALA A 151 9.80 2.78 -13.48
N TYR A 152 10.07 4.09 -13.51
CA TYR A 152 9.73 4.94 -14.65
C TYR A 152 10.33 4.49 -15.99
N PRO A 153 11.60 4.02 -16.07
CA PRO A 153 12.14 3.46 -17.31
C PRO A 153 11.37 2.23 -17.83
N LEU A 154 10.77 1.42 -16.95
CA LEU A 154 9.93 0.27 -17.32
C LEU A 154 8.63 0.74 -17.98
N ILE A 155 8.00 1.77 -17.37
CA ILE A 155 6.79 2.39 -17.90
C ILE A 155 7.07 3.02 -19.28
N LEU A 156 8.19 3.74 -19.40
CA LEU A 156 8.60 4.37 -20.65
C LEU A 156 8.90 3.36 -21.76
N ALA A 157 9.54 2.24 -21.42
CA ALA A 157 9.80 1.15 -22.37
C ALA A 157 8.49 0.59 -22.94
N TYR A 158 7.49 0.37 -22.09
CA TYR A 158 6.15 -0.05 -22.52
C TYR A 158 5.49 0.99 -23.43
N GLN A 159 5.44 2.24 -22.98
CA GLN A 159 4.81 3.36 -23.72
C GLN A 159 5.44 3.60 -25.10
N LEU A 160 6.76 3.38 -25.25
CA LEU A 160 7.47 3.53 -26.52
C LEU A 160 7.37 2.29 -27.43
N GLY A 161 6.91 1.16 -26.91
CA GLY A 161 6.93 -0.14 -27.58
C GLY A 161 8.35 -0.70 -27.73
N ARG A 162 9.19 -0.53 -26.69
CA ARG A 162 10.56 -1.06 -26.62
C ARG A 162 10.57 -2.40 -25.91
N ASP A 163 9.93 -3.37 -26.55
CA ASP A 163 9.75 -4.75 -26.09
C ASP A 163 10.64 -5.74 -26.83
N ASP A 164 11.63 -5.26 -27.60
CA ASP A 164 12.63 -6.10 -28.26
C ASP A 164 13.43 -6.93 -27.24
N LYS A 165 13.81 -8.15 -27.66
CA LYS A 165 14.47 -9.14 -26.79
C LYS A 165 15.73 -8.62 -26.12
N GLU A 166 16.54 -7.82 -26.81
CA GLU A 166 17.76 -7.27 -26.25
C GLU A 166 17.45 -6.28 -25.12
N THR A 167 16.52 -5.36 -25.38
CA THR A 167 16.06 -4.38 -24.39
C THR A 167 15.45 -5.08 -23.17
N TYR A 168 14.64 -6.12 -23.40
CA TYR A 168 14.06 -6.90 -22.33
C TYR A 168 15.12 -7.60 -21.46
N GLU A 169 15.98 -8.42 -22.08
CA GLU A 169 16.91 -9.28 -21.36
C GLU A 169 18.02 -8.51 -20.63
N LYS A 170 18.49 -7.40 -21.24
CA LYS A 170 19.60 -6.60 -20.70
C LYS A 170 19.16 -5.52 -19.72
N HIS A 171 17.93 -5.00 -19.84
CA HIS A 171 17.49 -3.81 -19.12
C HIS A 171 16.19 -4.00 -18.34
N VAL A 172 15.07 -4.22 -19.02
CA VAL A 172 13.72 -4.27 -18.40
C VAL A 172 13.65 -5.37 -17.33
N ARG A 173 14.10 -6.58 -17.66
CA ARG A 173 14.08 -7.72 -16.73
C ARG A 173 14.90 -7.46 -15.48
N LYS A 174 16.09 -6.84 -15.62
CA LYS A 174 16.95 -6.54 -14.48
C LYS A 174 16.33 -5.51 -13.53
N ALA A 175 15.79 -4.42 -14.08
CA ALA A 175 15.12 -3.39 -13.31
C ALA A 175 13.86 -3.93 -12.61
N ALA A 176 13.05 -4.74 -13.31
CA ALA A 176 11.88 -5.38 -12.72
C ALA A 176 12.24 -6.41 -11.62
N ASP A 177 13.25 -7.25 -11.85
CA ASP A 177 13.77 -8.16 -10.83
C ASP A 177 14.30 -7.39 -9.60
N PHE A 178 14.95 -6.24 -9.81
CA PHE A 178 15.43 -5.37 -8.73
C PHE A 178 14.28 -4.80 -7.89
N LEU A 179 13.20 -4.32 -8.53
CA LEU A 179 12.00 -3.84 -7.85
C LEU A 179 11.36 -4.94 -7.00
N VAL A 180 11.11 -6.12 -7.59
CA VAL A 180 10.53 -7.26 -6.84
C VAL A 180 11.37 -7.63 -5.62
N LYS A 181 12.70 -7.48 -5.71
CA LYS A 181 13.65 -7.79 -4.62
C LYS A 181 13.72 -6.73 -3.52
N THR A 182 13.27 -5.50 -3.79
CA THR A 182 13.59 -4.34 -2.95
C THR A 182 12.36 -3.58 -2.46
N GLY A 183 11.29 -3.50 -3.27
CA GLY A 183 10.06 -2.80 -2.93
C GLY A 183 9.18 -3.56 -1.92
N PRO A 184 8.07 -2.96 -1.45
CA PRO A 184 7.53 -1.65 -1.85
C PRO A 184 7.99 -0.47 -0.98
N LYS A 185 8.86 -0.70 0.02
CA LYS A 185 9.45 0.38 0.82
C LYS A 185 10.63 0.98 0.07
N THR A 186 10.54 2.24 -0.31
CA THR A 186 11.64 2.94 -1.00
C THR A 186 12.61 3.56 0.02
N PRO A 187 13.94 3.52 -0.20
CA PRO A 187 14.89 4.24 0.65
C PRO A 187 14.76 5.76 0.56
N GLN A 188 14.23 6.28 -0.55
CA GLN A 188 13.85 7.68 -0.73
C GLN A 188 12.63 7.78 -1.65
N GLU A 189 11.66 8.63 -1.29
CA GLU A 189 10.56 9.03 -2.19
C GLU A 189 10.97 10.17 -3.14
N ARG A 190 10.04 10.60 -4.00
CA ARG A 190 10.31 11.52 -5.14
C ARG A 190 10.91 12.89 -4.76
N TRP A 191 10.81 13.29 -3.49
CA TRP A 191 11.43 14.52 -2.99
C TRP A 191 12.84 14.31 -2.43
N GLU A 192 13.34 13.08 -2.49
CA GLU A 192 14.72 12.71 -2.19
C GLU A 192 15.11 12.85 -0.72
N GLU A 193 14.11 12.78 0.18
CA GLU A 193 14.29 13.15 1.59
C GLU A 193 14.08 11.99 2.55
N LYS A 194 13.13 11.09 2.27
CA LYS A 194 12.60 10.15 3.27
C LYS A 194 12.42 8.72 2.76
N SER A 195 12.83 7.77 3.59
CA SER A 195 12.60 6.33 3.41
C SER A 195 11.22 5.95 3.93
N GLY A 196 10.52 5.06 3.22
CA GLY A 196 9.20 4.59 3.66
C GLY A 196 8.34 4.03 2.54
N TYR A 197 7.10 3.72 2.90
CA TYR A 197 6.01 3.40 1.99
C TYR A 197 5.39 4.70 1.52
N SER A 198 5.76 5.16 0.32
CA SER A 198 5.18 6.35 -0.29
C SER A 198 4.13 5.95 -1.32
N PRO A 199 2.88 6.49 -1.26
CA PRO A 199 1.88 6.19 -2.26
C PRO A 199 2.30 6.65 -3.67
N SER A 200 3.15 7.69 -3.77
CA SER A 200 3.71 8.14 -5.04
C SER A 200 4.69 7.13 -5.64
N THR A 201 5.68 6.68 -4.86
CA THR A 201 6.68 5.71 -5.32
C THR A 201 6.05 4.35 -5.58
N ILE A 202 5.18 3.86 -4.68
CA ILE A 202 4.48 2.59 -4.84
C ILE A 202 3.60 2.60 -6.10
N ALA A 203 2.98 3.73 -6.46
CA ALA A 203 2.24 3.84 -7.73
C ALA A 203 3.15 3.62 -8.95
N ALA A 204 4.34 4.22 -8.96
CA ALA A 204 5.33 4.02 -10.02
C ALA A 204 5.80 2.57 -10.06
N GLU A 205 6.12 1.97 -8.92
CA GLU A 205 6.55 0.57 -8.79
C GLU A 205 5.50 -0.41 -9.33
N ILE A 206 4.24 -0.27 -8.92
CA ILE A 206 3.11 -1.08 -9.42
C ILE A 206 3.01 -0.94 -10.94
N ALA A 207 2.97 0.28 -11.46
CA ALA A 207 2.84 0.53 -12.90
C ALA A 207 4.02 -0.03 -13.69
N GLY A 208 5.25 0.13 -13.19
CA GLY A 208 6.48 -0.39 -13.78
C GLY A 208 6.49 -1.91 -13.85
N LEU A 209 6.08 -2.59 -12.78
CA LEU A 209 6.00 -4.06 -12.74
C LEU A 209 4.92 -4.62 -13.68
N VAL A 210 3.74 -4.00 -13.76
CA VAL A 210 2.70 -4.41 -14.72
C VAL A 210 3.15 -4.21 -16.16
N CYS A 211 3.80 -3.07 -16.45
CA CYS A 211 4.39 -2.81 -17.77
C CYS A 211 5.47 -3.85 -18.11
N ALA A 212 6.36 -4.16 -17.17
CA ALA A 212 7.39 -5.18 -17.33
C ALA A 212 6.81 -6.59 -17.50
N ALA A 213 5.70 -6.91 -16.81
CA ALA A 213 5.02 -8.19 -16.95
C ALA A 213 4.48 -8.40 -18.38
N ASP A 214 3.90 -7.35 -18.96
CA ASP A 214 3.43 -7.39 -20.35
C ASP A 214 4.58 -7.57 -21.35
N ILE A 215 5.69 -6.83 -21.16
CA ILE A 215 6.90 -6.98 -21.98
C ILE A 215 7.50 -8.39 -21.83
N ALA A 216 7.57 -8.93 -20.61
CA ALA A 216 8.06 -10.28 -20.34
C ALA A 216 7.21 -11.34 -21.07
N LYS A 217 5.88 -11.18 -21.04
CA LYS A 217 4.95 -12.07 -21.74
C LYS A 217 5.15 -12.03 -23.26
N ARG A 218 5.34 -10.84 -23.84
CA ARG A 218 5.66 -10.70 -25.29
C ARG A 218 7.00 -11.34 -25.66
N ASN A 219 7.91 -11.46 -24.71
CA ASN A 219 9.21 -12.13 -24.87
C ASN A 219 9.19 -13.62 -24.50
N GLY A 220 8.03 -14.19 -24.14
CA GLY A 220 7.88 -15.60 -23.79
C GLY A 220 8.40 -15.99 -22.40
N ASP A 221 8.70 -15.02 -21.52
CA ASP A 221 9.10 -15.26 -20.12
C ASP A 221 7.87 -15.22 -19.19
N GLU A 222 7.09 -16.30 -19.23
CA GLU A 222 5.88 -16.46 -18.43
C GLU A 222 6.18 -16.47 -16.92
N ALA A 223 7.38 -16.91 -16.52
CA ALA A 223 7.79 -16.94 -15.12
C ALA A 223 7.96 -15.52 -14.56
N SER A 224 8.75 -14.68 -15.23
CA SER A 224 8.90 -13.27 -14.87
C SER A 224 7.58 -12.53 -14.96
N ALA A 225 6.79 -12.73 -16.02
CA ALA A 225 5.48 -12.09 -16.16
C ALA A 225 4.56 -12.40 -14.97
N THR A 226 4.50 -13.67 -14.54
CA THR A 226 3.69 -14.10 -13.39
C THR A 226 4.19 -13.47 -12.08
N ILE A 227 5.50 -13.46 -11.85
CA ILE A 227 6.10 -12.89 -10.64
C ILE A 227 5.84 -11.39 -10.55
N TYR A 228 6.16 -10.63 -11.61
CA TYR A 228 5.98 -9.18 -11.63
C TYR A 228 4.52 -8.78 -11.41
N LEU A 229 3.61 -9.48 -12.08
CA LEU A 229 2.18 -9.18 -12.00
C LEU A 229 1.59 -9.54 -10.64
N ALA A 230 1.98 -10.67 -10.05
CA ALA A 230 1.53 -11.05 -8.71
C ALA A 230 2.09 -10.13 -7.61
N THR A 231 3.34 -9.68 -7.75
CA THR A 231 3.93 -8.65 -6.87
C THR A 231 3.18 -7.32 -6.99
N ALA A 232 2.93 -6.86 -8.22
CA ALA A 232 2.20 -5.61 -8.45
C ALA A 232 0.77 -5.66 -7.86
N ASP A 233 0.08 -6.79 -8.00
CA ASP A 233 -1.24 -6.99 -7.40
C ASP A 233 -1.22 -6.98 -5.87
N ASP A 234 -0.22 -7.62 -5.27
CA ASP A 234 -0.07 -7.61 -3.82
C ASP A 234 0.12 -6.17 -3.31
N TRP A 235 0.97 -5.40 -3.96
CA TRP A 235 1.20 -4.01 -3.60
C TRP A 235 -0.03 -3.12 -3.85
N ALA A 236 -0.73 -3.32 -4.97
CA ALA A 236 -1.95 -2.58 -5.28
C ALA A 236 -3.11 -2.90 -4.31
N ARG A 237 -3.19 -4.12 -3.76
CA ARG A 237 -4.16 -4.46 -2.69
C ARG A 237 -3.80 -3.77 -1.37
N ASN A 238 -2.52 -3.56 -1.10
CA ASN A 238 -2.03 -3.13 0.21
C ASN A 238 -1.65 -1.64 0.31
N VAL A 239 -1.55 -0.90 -0.80
CA VAL A 239 -1.09 0.50 -0.77
C VAL A 239 -1.89 1.39 0.18
N ASP A 240 -3.22 1.25 0.22
CA ASP A 240 -4.08 1.98 1.15
C ASP A 240 -3.72 1.65 2.61
N ARG A 241 -3.52 0.36 2.90
CA ARG A 241 -3.17 -0.13 4.25
C ARG A 241 -1.85 0.48 4.73
N TRP A 242 -0.87 0.60 3.85
CA TRP A 242 0.45 1.10 4.21
C TRP A 242 0.54 2.62 4.29
N THR A 243 -0.32 3.34 3.55
CA THR A 243 -0.08 4.77 3.29
C THR A 243 -1.23 5.69 3.65
N ALA A 244 -2.39 5.16 4.07
CA ALA A 244 -3.54 5.96 4.48
C ALA A 244 -3.90 5.74 5.94
N THR A 245 -3.96 6.84 6.69
CA THR A 245 -4.42 6.83 8.08
C THR A 245 -5.94 6.70 8.14
N THR A 246 -6.45 6.12 9.21
CA THR A 246 -7.85 6.07 9.61
C THR A 246 -8.13 6.79 10.94
N THR A 247 -7.09 7.24 11.63
CA THR A 247 -7.14 7.94 12.93
C THR A 247 -6.49 9.32 12.89
N GLY A 248 -6.10 9.80 11.70
CA GLY A 248 -5.39 11.05 11.53
C GLY A 248 -6.16 12.27 12.03
N LYS A 249 -5.45 13.37 12.30
CA LYS A 249 -6.04 14.57 12.93
C LYS A 249 -6.89 15.47 12.00
N TYR A 250 -6.86 15.25 10.69
CA TYR A 250 -7.55 16.08 9.70
C TYR A 250 -8.84 15.43 9.17
N GLY A 251 -9.81 16.26 8.78
CA GLY A 251 -11.07 15.78 8.21
C GLY A 251 -11.78 14.77 9.12
N ASP A 252 -12.11 13.59 8.56
CA ASP A 252 -12.71 12.47 9.29
C ASP A 252 -11.67 11.42 9.75
N GLY A 253 -10.39 11.77 9.68
CA GLY A 253 -9.25 10.90 9.98
C GLY A 253 -8.82 9.96 8.87
N ASN A 254 -9.48 9.97 7.69
CA ASN A 254 -9.17 9.07 6.59
C ASN A 254 -8.56 9.79 5.38
N TYR A 255 -7.25 9.66 5.19
CA TYR A 255 -6.53 10.27 4.06
C TYR A 255 -5.16 9.62 3.85
N TYR A 256 -4.63 9.73 2.63
CA TYR A 256 -3.26 9.39 2.33
C TYR A 256 -2.29 10.36 3.02
N LEU A 257 -1.27 9.79 3.64
CA LEU A 257 -0.11 10.50 4.18
C LEU A 257 0.90 10.74 3.05
N ARG A 258 1.91 11.58 3.29
CA ARG A 258 3.07 11.70 2.40
C ARG A 258 3.78 10.36 2.22
N LEU A 259 4.05 9.69 3.34
CA LEU A 259 4.67 8.38 3.44
C LEU A 259 4.53 7.86 4.88
N THR A 260 4.76 6.57 5.08
CA THR A 260 4.99 5.97 6.41
C THR A 260 6.33 5.27 6.45
N GLU A 261 7.05 5.31 7.57
CA GLU A 261 8.32 4.59 7.68
C GLU A 261 8.08 3.07 7.67
N ASN A 262 7.06 2.60 8.37
CA ASN A 262 6.86 1.17 8.65
C ASN A 262 5.57 0.56 8.05
N GLY A 263 4.81 1.32 7.25
CA GLY A 263 3.56 0.83 6.67
C GLY A 263 2.41 0.79 7.68
N THR A 264 2.52 1.60 8.74
CA THR A 264 1.65 1.67 9.92
C THR A 264 1.08 3.08 10.09
N PRO A 265 0.22 3.54 9.18
CA PRO A 265 -0.19 4.96 9.10
C PRO A 265 -0.98 5.49 10.31
N ASP A 266 -1.49 4.61 11.16
CA ASP A 266 -2.22 4.96 12.39
C ASP A 266 -1.35 4.90 13.65
N ALA A 267 -0.08 4.50 13.53
CA ALA A 267 0.86 4.56 14.63
C ALA A 267 1.26 6.02 14.91
N GLU A 268 1.52 6.35 16.18
CA GLU A 268 2.02 7.67 16.59
C GLU A 268 3.53 7.83 16.29
N GLU A 269 3.95 7.38 15.11
CA GLU A 269 5.32 7.45 14.63
C GLU A 269 5.70 8.90 14.29
N LYS A 270 6.91 9.29 14.67
CA LYS A 270 7.44 10.64 14.44
C LYS A 270 8.50 10.61 13.36
N THR A 271 8.44 11.57 12.46
CA THR A 271 9.43 11.79 11.41
C THR A 271 10.07 13.17 11.55
N VAL A 272 11.39 13.23 11.38
CA VAL A 272 12.16 14.48 11.36
C VAL A 272 12.22 14.97 9.93
N LEU A 273 11.47 16.00 9.56
CA LEU A 273 11.49 16.53 8.20
C LEU A 273 12.83 17.21 7.86
N ASN A 274 13.24 17.08 6.60
CA ASN A 274 14.49 17.65 6.10
C ASN A 274 14.44 19.19 6.10
N ASN A 275 15.57 19.84 5.79
CA ASN A 275 15.67 21.29 5.61
C ASN A 275 15.30 22.11 6.86
N GLY A 276 15.49 21.52 8.05
CA GLY A 276 15.31 22.18 9.34
C GLY A 276 13.85 22.35 9.76
N ALA A 277 12.92 21.68 9.07
CA ALA A 277 11.48 21.80 9.28
C ALA A 277 10.98 21.32 10.65
N GLY A 278 11.72 20.42 11.30
CA GLY A 278 11.40 19.91 12.64
C GLY A 278 10.83 18.50 12.65
N THR A 279 10.29 18.09 13.79
CA THR A 279 9.78 16.73 14.03
C THR A 279 8.26 16.75 14.16
N PHE A 280 7.59 15.91 13.39
CA PHE A 280 6.13 15.81 13.36
C PHE A 280 5.71 14.35 13.43
N LEU A 281 4.45 14.10 13.77
CA LEU A 281 3.85 12.78 13.56
C LEU A 281 3.69 12.53 12.05
N GLU A 282 3.94 11.32 11.58
CA GLU A 282 3.76 10.97 10.16
C GLU A 282 2.34 11.24 9.69
N SER A 283 1.35 10.94 10.54
CA SER A 283 -0.07 11.17 10.28
C SER A 283 -0.45 12.65 10.09
N GLU A 284 0.45 13.58 10.38
CA GLU A 284 0.24 15.02 10.17
C GLU A 284 0.81 15.53 8.85
N ILE A 285 1.60 14.74 8.13
CA ILE A 285 2.28 15.17 6.91
C ILE A 285 1.54 14.64 5.68
N VAL A 286 0.98 15.55 4.90
CA VAL A 286 0.19 15.26 3.70
C VAL A 286 0.90 15.76 2.45
N ASP A 287 0.83 14.98 1.37
CA ASP A 287 1.42 15.25 0.06
C ASP A 287 0.41 14.82 -1.01
N ALA A 288 0.34 15.56 -2.12
CA ALA A 288 -0.56 15.22 -3.23
C ALA A 288 -0.07 14.03 -4.08
N GLY A 289 1.05 13.40 -3.74
CA GLY A 289 1.70 12.32 -4.50
C GLY A 289 0.87 11.04 -4.61
N PHE A 290 -0.16 10.86 -3.77
CA PHE A 290 -1.15 9.80 -3.98
C PHE A 290 -1.93 9.95 -5.29
N LEU A 291 -1.93 11.14 -5.92
CA LEU A 291 -2.52 11.34 -7.24
C LEU A 291 -1.82 10.52 -8.33
N GLU A 292 -0.59 10.07 -8.12
CA GLU A 292 0.08 9.14 -9.03
C GLU A 292 -0.64 7.79 -9.11
N LEU A 293 -1.36 7.36 -8.05
CA LEU A 293 -2.20 6.16 -8.10
C LEU A 293 -3.29 6.30 -9.16
N VAL A 294 -3.83 7.50 -9.36
CA VAL A 294 -4.83 7.78 -10.41
C VAL A 294 -4.14 7.97 -11.76
N ARG A 295 -3.10 8.83 -11.82
CA ARG A 295 -2.40 9.15 -13.07
C ARG A 295 -1.85 7.90 -13.77
N LEU A 296 -1.32 6.95 -13.00
CA LEU A 296 -0.75 5.71 -13.52
C LEU A 296 -1.77 4.57 -13.66
N GLY A 297 -3.05 4.80 -13.33
CA GLY A 297 -4.15 3.85 -13.59
C GLY A 297 -4.31 2.73 -12.55
N ILE A 298 -3.86 2.94 -11.31
CA ILE A 298 -4.04 1.99 -10.19
C ILE A 298 -5.38 2.22 -9.48
N LYS A 299 -5.75 3.48 -9.25
CA LYS A 299 -6.97 3.88 -8.55
C LYS A 299 -7.88 4.70 -9.46
N SER A 300 -9.18 4.55 -9.26
CA SER A 300 -10.17 5.37 -9.94
C SER A 300 -10.12 6.80 -9.41
N PRO A 301 -10.30 7.85 -10.25
CA PRO A 301 -10.32 9.24 -9.78
C PRO A 301 -11.44 9.56 -8.79
N ASP A 302 -12.53 8.79 -8.79
CA ASP A 302 -13.67 8.91 -7.87
C ASP A 302 -13.56 7.95 -6.66
N ASP A 303 -12.41 7.31 -6.45
CA ASP A 303 -12.18 6.49 -5.26
C ASP A 303 -12.39 7.35 -3.99
N PRO A 304 -13.21 6.89 -3.01
CA PRO A 304 -13.55 7.70 -1.84
C PRO A 304 -12.34 8.19 -1.04
N LEU A 305 -11.26 7.40 -0.95
CA LEU A 305 -10.06 7.80 -0.22
C LEU A 305 -9.27 8.87 -0.98
N ILE A 306 -9.22 8.79 -2.32
CA ILE A 306 -8.65 9.85 -3.18
C ILE A 306 -9.40 11.16 -2.96
N VAL A 307 -10.74 11.13 -3.03
CA VAL A 307 -11.59 12.32 -2.88
C VAL A 307 -11.49 12.93 -1.49
N LYS A 308 -11.44 12.10 -0.43
CA LYS A 308 -11.22 12.58 0.95
C LYS A 308 -9.86 13.23 1.10
N SER A 309 -8.80 12.58 0.60
CA SER A 309 -7.43 13.10 0.68
C SER A 309 -7.29 14.44 -0.04
N LEU A 310 -7.94 14.62 -1.20
CA LEU A 310 -7.91 15.88 -1.94
C LEU A 310 -8.48 17.07 -1.16
N LYS A 311 -9.51 16.85 -0.33
CA LYS A 311 -10.03 17.91 0.55
C LYS A 311 -8.98 18.35 1.55
N ILE A 312 -8.20 17.41 2.08
CA ILE A 312 -7.11 17.72 3.01
C ILE A 312 -5.97 18.44 2.30
N ILE A 313 -5.61 18.02 1.08
CA ILE A 313 -4.63 18.73 0.25
C ILE A 313 -5.05 20.18 0.00
N ASP A 314 -6.31 20.39 -0.40
CA ASP A 314 -6.85 21.72 -0.68
C ASP A 314 -6.91 22.62 0.57
N GLU A 315 -7.06 22.03 1.76
CA GLU A 315 -7.05 22.75 3.04
C GLU A 315 -5.63 23.07 3.52
N LYS A 316 -4.70 22.12 3.40
CA LYS A 316 -3.39 22.19 4.09
C LYS A 316 -2.27 22.76 3.26
N ILE A 317 -2.26 22.49 1.95
CA ILE A 317 -1.09 22.78 1.11
C ILE A 317 -1.43 23.55 -0.16
N LYS A 318 -2.69 23.92 -0.40
CA LYS A 318 -3.08 24.81 -1.50
C LYS A 318 -3.00 26.28 -1.10
N VAL A 319 -2.51 27.12 -2.00
CA VAL A 319 -2.56 28.58 -1.88
C VAL A 319 -3.13 29.18 -3.16
N ASN A 320 -4.05 30.14 -2.99
CA ASN A 320 -4.61 30.92 -4.08
C ASN A 320 -3.75 32.17 -4.29
N THR A 321 -2.98 32.19 -5.38
CA THR A 321 -2.16 33.35 -5.76
C THR A 321 -2.90 34.21 -6.79
N PRO A 322 -2.45 35.45 -7.07
CA PRO A 322 -2.98 36.26 -8.17
C PRO A 322 -2.85 35.57 -9.54
N ASN A 323 -1.86 34.69 -9.70
CA ASN A 323 -1.59 33.95 -10.93
C ASN A 323 -2.26 32.55 -10.95
N GLY A 324 -3.08 32.24 -9.94
CA GLY A 324 -3.84 31.00 -9.84
C GLY A 324 -3.49 30.15 -8.62
N GLU A 325 -4.23 29.05 -8.44
CA GLU A 325 -3.96 28.10 -7.35
C GLU A 325 -2.70 27.28 -7.64
N ALA A 326 -1.86 27.14 -6.62
CA ALA A 326 -0.67 26.29 -6.58
C ALA A 326 -0.56 25.59 -5.22
N PHE A 327 0.35 24.61 -5.13
CA PHE A 327 0.43 23.71 -3.99
C PHE A 327 1.87 23.61 -3.49
N TYR A 328 2.07 23.52 -2.18
CA TYR A 328 3.34 23.03 -1.64
C TYR A 328 3.51 21.55 -1.95
N ARG A 329 4.74 21.03 -1.87
CA ARG A 329 5.01 19.59 -1.95
C ARG A 329 4.25 18.83 -0.86
N TYR A 330 4.51 19.24 0.38
CA TYR A 330 3.85 18.77 1.59
C TYR A 330 3.85 19.90 2.65
N ASN A 331 3.05 19.76 3.70
CA ASN A 331 2.98 20.76 4.78
C ASN A 331 4.25 20.73 5.65
N ASN A 332 4.70 21.92 6.08
CA ASN A 332 5.96 22.13 6.81
C ASN A 332 7.22 21.84 5.98
N ASP A 333 7.13 21.80 4.65
CA ASP A 333 8.30 21.74 3.79
C ASP A 333 9.28 22.91 4.06
N GLY A 334 10.57 22.60 4.13
CA GLY A 334 11.66 23.53 4.38
C GLY A 334 12.52 23.86 3.15
N TYR A 335 12.27 23.25 1.98
CA TYR A 335 13.10 23.43 0.78
C TYR A 335 12.70 24.66 -0.02
N GLY A 336 13.13 25.84 0.42
CA GLY A 336 12.90 27.09 -0.27
C GLY A 336 13.45 28.27 0.51
N GLU A 337 13.29 29.48 -0.04
CA GLU A 337 13.73 30.73 0.60
C GLU A 337 13.29 30.80 2.06
N MET A 338 13.98 31.60 2.87
CA MET A 338 13.49 31.96 4.19
C MET A 338 12.31 32.93 4.08
N ASP A 339 11.50 33.00 5.13
CA ASP A 339 10.31 33.85 5.16
C ASP A 339 10.56 35.35 5.04
N ASP A 340 11.80 35.78 5.29
CA ASP A 340 12.28 37.14 5.10
C ASP A 340 12.93 37.40 3.73
N GLY A 341 12.90 36.42 2.83
CA GLY A 341 13.39 36.49 1.45
C GLY A 341 14.87 36.14 1.27
N ARG A 342 15.57 35.77 2.34
CA ARG A 342 16.94 35.24 2.20
C ARG A 342 16.91 33.94 1.39
N ARG A 343 17.95 33.74 0.59
CA ARG A 343 18.17 32.53 -0.20
C ARG A 343 18.17 31.30 0.70
N TRP A 344 17.72 30.17 0.17
CA TRP A 344 17.95 28.90 0.83
C TRP A 344 19.46 28.62 0.84
N ASN A 345 20.06 28.56 2.03
CA ASN A 345 21.44 28.17 2.22
C ASN A 345 21.53 27.17 3.38
N TRP A 346 21.78 25.90 3.07
CA TRP A 346 21.96 24.91 4.11
C TRP A 346 23.39 25.00 4.68
N ASP A 347 23.61 25.93 5.61
CA ASP A 347 24.86 26.06 6.40
C ASP A 347 24.72 25.49 7.82
N GLY A 348 23.59 24.82 8.11
CA GLY A 348 23.23 24.30 9.42
C GLY A 348 22.78 25.35 10.44
N LYS A 349 22.70 26.65 10.08
CA LYS A 349 22.30 27.74 10.99
C LYS A 349 20.87 28.23 10.80
N TYR A 350 20.22 27.92 9.68
CA TYR A 350 18.87 28.41 9.36
C TYR A 350 17.95 27.33 8.78
N THR A 351 16.65 27.46 9.09
CA THR A 351 15.55 26.67 8.52
C THR A 351 14.98 27.41 7.30
N GLY A 352 14.92 26.74 6.15
CA GLY A 352 14.23 27.26 4.96
C GLY A 352 12.72 27.09 5.05
N LYS A 353 11.98 27.55 4.04
CA LYS A 353 10.57 27.24 3.89
C LYS A 353 10.27 26.92 2.42
N GLY A 354 9.79 25.71 2.18
CA GLY A 354 9.30 25.28 0.88
C GLY A 354 8.23 26.22 0.37
N ARG A 355 8.26 26.51 -0.92
CA ARG A 355 7.29 27.39 -1.60
C ARG A 355 6.36 26.56 -2.48
N LEU A 356 5.50 27.23 -3.25
CA LEU A 356 4.49 26.56 -4.06
C LEU A 356 5.12 26.04 -5.34
N TRP A 357 4.82 24.81 -5.77
CA TRP A 357 5.42 24.21 -6.96
C TRP A 357 4.49 24.34 -8.17
N ALA A 358 5.00 24.90 -9.27
CA ALA A 358 4.21 25.15 -10.47
C ALA A 358 3.68 23.85 -11.12
N LEU A 359 4.51 22.79 -11.10
CA LEU A 359 4.14 21.49 -11.69
C LEU A 359 2.94 20.83 -10.99
N LEU A 360 2.74 21.06 -9.69
CA LEU A 360 1.68 20.41 -8.92
C LEU A 360 0.29 20.90 -9.31
N SER A 361 0.17 22.13 -9.81
CA SER A 361 -1.07 22.60 -10.45
C SER A 361 -1.37 21.75 -11.68
N GLY A 362 -0.36 21.41 -12.48
CA GLY A 362 -0.48 20.53 -13.62
C GLY A 362 -0.82 19.08 -13.26
N GLU A 363 -0.22 18.53 -12.21
CA GLU A 363 -0.55 17.18 -11.70
C GLU A 363 -2.01 17.11 -11.26
N ARG A 364 -2.49 18.13 -10.52
CA ARG A 364 -3.91 18.28 -10.20
C ARG A 364 -4.76 18.36 -11.47
N GLY A 365 -4.28 19.02 -12.52
CA GLY A 365 -4.98 19.09 -13.82
C GLY A 365 -5.16 17.72 -14.48
N GLN A 366 -4.17 16.83 -14.41
CA GLN A 366 -4.28 15.46 -14.91
C GLN A 366 -5.27 14.64 -14.08
N TYR A 367 -5.35 14.85 -12.76
CA TYR A 367 -6.39 14.23 -11.93
C TYR A 367 -7.80 14.69 -12.34
N GLU A 368 -8.03 16.01 -12.47
CA GLU A 368 -9.34 16.55 -12.86
C GLU A 368 -9.77 16.01 -14.24
N LEU A 369 -8.81 15.84 -15.16
CA LEU A 369 -9.07 15.26 -16.48
C LEU A 369 -9.39 13.75 -16.41
N ALA A 370 -8.71 12.98 -15.56
CA ALA A 370 -9.04 11.58 -15.33
C ALA A 370 -10.48 11.42 -14.81
N LEU A 371 -10.90 12.31 -13.89
CA LEU A 371 -12.27 12.35 -13.39
C LEU A 371 -13.28 12.60 -14.52
N CYS A 372 -12.97 13.48 -15.47
CA CYS A 372 -13.81 13.68 -16.66
C CYS A 372 -13.94 12.42 -17.51
N GLU A 373 -12.83 11.74 -17.78
CA GLU A 373 -12.83 10.52 -18.60
C GLU A 373 -13.75 9.46 -17.98
N LYS A 374 -13.69 9.29 -16.65
CA LYS A 374 -14.56 8.38 -15.91
C LYS A 374 -16.04 8.78 -16.00
N GLN A 375 -16.35 10.05 -15.76
CA GLN A 375 -17.74 10.57 -15.85
C GLN A 375 -18.31 10.39 -17.27
N ASN A 376 -17.49 10.60 -18.31
CA ASN A 376 -17.88 10.40 -19.71
C ASN A 376 -18.16 8.93 -20.03
N ALA A 377 -17.33 8.02 -19.52
CA ALA A 377 -17.53 6.58 -19.69
C ALA A 377 -18.83 6.10 -19.04
N ASP A 378 -19.19 6.65 -17.88
CA ASP A 378 -20.44 6.33 -17.20
C ASP A 378 -21.65 6.95 -17.93
N PHE A 379 -21.56 8.20 -18.41
CA PHE A 379 -22.61 8.84 -19.23
C PHE A 379 -22.95 8.04 -20.50
N ARG A 380 -21.94 7.54 -21.23
CA ARG A 380 -22.17 6.70 -22.42
C ARG A 380 -22.88 5.38 -22.11
N LYS A 381 -22.81 4.88 -20.87
CA LYS A 381 -23.54 3.68 -20.43
C LYS A 381 -24.99 3.98 -20.04
N THR A 382 -25.30 5.20 -19.63
CA THR A 382 -26.63 5.63 -19.20
C THR A 382 -27.18 6.69 -20.16
N VAL A 383 -27.62 6.29 -21.36
CA VAL A 383 -28.30 7.19 -22.30
C VAL A 383 -29.69 7.55 -21.76
N THR A 384 -29.76 8.63 -20.98
CA THR A 384 -30.91 9.55 -20.87
C THR A 384 -30.33 10.94 -20.63
N GLU A 385 -30.84 11.94 -21.35
CA GLU A 385 -30.38 13.32 -21.37
C GLU A 385 -30.51 14.01 -19.99
N ASN A 386 -29.58 13.73 -19.08
CA ASN A 386 -29.59 14.30 -17.73
C ASN A 386 -28.67 15.53 -17.67
N SER A 387 -29.27 16.73 -17.64
CA SER A 387 -28.58 18.02 -17.61
C SER A 387 -27.56 18.18 -16.47
N ARG A 388 -27.73 17.44 -15.37
CA ARG A 388 -26.78 17.42 -14.24
C ARG A 388 -25.43 16.80 -14.60
N ILE A 389 -25.41 15.78 -15.46
CA ILE A 389 -24.17 15.10 -15.87
C ILE A 389 -23.39 15.96 -16.87
N ILE A 390 -24.09 16.64 -17.80
CA ILE A 390 -23.49 17.60 -18.74
C ILE A 390 -22.79 18.74 -17.97
N ASN A 391 -23.42 19.27 -16.92
CA ASN A 391 -22.83 20.32 -16.08
C ASN A 391 -21.59 19.84 -15.30
N GLN A 392 -21.54 18.58 -14.85
CA GLN A 392 -20.39 18.02 -14.15
C GLN A 392 -19.21 17.72 -15.10
N GLN A 393 -19.49 17.20 -16.29
CA GLN A 393 -18.50 16.99 -17.36
C GLN A 393 -17.82 18.31 -17.76
N LEU A 394 -18.61 19.38 -17.91
CA LEU A 394 -18.10 20.70 -18.22
C LEU A 394 -17.20 21.24 -17.08
N ALA A 395 -17.56 20.96 -15.81
CA ALA A 395 -16.81 21.45 -14.66
C ALA A 395 -15.38 20.89 -14.54
N CYS A 396 -15.19 19.57 -14.70
CA CYS A 396 -13.87 18.97 -14.56
C CYS A 396 -12.92 19.36 -15.72
N GLN A 397 -13.45 19.53 -16.95
CA GLN A 397 -12.65 20.03 -18.08
C GLN A 397 -12.25 21.50 -17.87
N ILE A 398 -13.18 22.32 -17.33
CA ILE A 398 -12.89 23.69 -16.92
C ILE A 398 -11.80 23.71 -15.86
N HIS A 399 -11.85 22.84 -14.85
CA HIS A 399 -10.82 22.78 -13.80
C HIS A 399 -9.45 22.41 -14.37
N ALA A 400 -9.36 21.38 -15.23
CA ALA A 400 -8.10 21.02 -15.87
C ALA A 400 -7.56 22.15 -16.77
N ALA A 401 -8.41 22.84 -17.52
CA ALA A 401 -8.03 24.01 -18.32
C ALA A 401 -7.58 25.20 -17.44
N LEU A 402 -8.22 25.40 -16.28
CA LEU A 402 -7.81 26.39 -15.29
C LEU A 402 -6.41 26.05 -14.73
N ARG A 403 -6.11 24.77 -14.48
CA ARG A 403 -4.75 24.35 -14.07
C ARG A 403 -3.70 24.69 -15.12
N LEU A 404 -4.00 24.47 -16.40
CA LEU A 404 -3.10 24.85 -17.48
C LEU A 404 -2.92 26.38 -17.59
N ASN A 405 -3.99 27.14 -17.38
CA ASN A 405 -3.91 28.61 -17.28
C ASN A 405 -2.99 29.06 -16.15
N ASN A 406 -3.13 28.46 -14.96
CA ASN A 406 -2.28 28.79 -13.80
C ASN A 406 -0.81 28.54 -14.15
N MET A 407 -0.49 27.38 -14.74
CA MET A 407 0.89 27.07 -15.15
C MET A 407 1.46 28.07 -16.16
N ALA A 408 0.66 28.53 -17.13
CA ALA A 408 1.08 29.58 -18.06
C ALA A 408 1.28 30.93 -17.35
N ALA A 409 0.45 31.26 -16.36
CA ALA A 409 0.53 32.50 -15.60
C ALA A 409 1.70 32.52 -14.60
N PHE A 410 2.22 31.36 -14.20
CA PHE A 410 3.44 31.26 -13.39
C PHE A 410 4.73 31.48 -14.18
N ALA A 411 4.66 31.48 -15.51
CA ALA A 411 5.81 31.71 -16.36
C ALA A 411 6.24 33.19 -16.32
N ASN A 412 7.54 33.45 -16.40
CA ASN A 412 8.08 34.81 -16.52
C ASN A 412 7.92 35.38 -17.95
N GLU A 413 8.43 36.59 -18.23
CA GLU A 413 8.33 37.21 -19.56
C GLU A 413 9.01 36.40 -20.68
N GLY A 414 9.95 35.53 -20.34
CA GLY A 414 10.60 34.58 -21.25
C GLY A 414 9.81 33.29 -21.47
N LEU A 415 8.60 33.18 -20.89
CA LEU A 415 7.77 31.97 -20.86
C LEU A 415 8.45 30.79 -20.13
N MET A 416 9.34 31.07 -19.18
CA MET A 416 9.99 30.04 -18.35
C MET A 416 9.13 29.71 -17.14
N ILE A 417 8.64 28.46 -17.05
CA ILE A 417 7.91 27.97 -15.88
C ILE A 417 8.92 27.54 -14.81
N PRO A 418 8.86 28.12 -13.59
CA PRO A 418 9.80 27.83 -12.52
C PRO A 418 9.51 26.47 -11.85
N GLU A 419 10.43 26.02 -11.00
CA GLU A 419 10.17 25.00 -9.98
C GLU A 419 9.18 25.54 -8.95
N GLN A 420 9.57 26.61 -8.24
CA GLN A 420 8.76 27.20 -7.18
C GLN A 420 8.30 28.63 -7.50
N ILE A 421 7.14 28.99 -6.94
CA ILE A 421 6.56 30.32 -6.95
C ILE A 421 6.37 30.84 -5.52
N TRP A 422 6.52 32.16 -5.35
CA TRP A 422 6.43 32.82 -4.06
C TRP A 422 4.98 32.82 -3.52
N ASP A 423 4.84 32.53 -2.23
CA ASP A 423 3.56 32.21 -1.55
C ASP A 423 2.99 33.39 -0.74
N LYS A 424 3.64 34.56 -0.73
CA LYS A 424 3.24 35.69 0.13
C LYS A 424 2.97 36.96 -0.66
N ALA A 425 1.89 37.66 -0.28
CA ALA A 425 1.49 38.95 -0.84
C ALA A 425 2.51 40.08 -0.62
N GLY A 426 3.24 40.05 0.51
CA GLY A 426 4.23 41.07 0.83
C GLY A 426 5.61 40.77 0.23
N ALA A 427 6.28 41.80 -0.28
CA ALA A 427 7.69 41.71 -0.68
C ALA A 427 8.56 41.51 0.57
N PRO A 428 9.40 40.47 0.60
CA PRO A 428 10.30 40.23 1.73
C PRO A 428 11.40 41.31 1.84
N LYS A 429 11.94 41.51 3.06
CA LYS A 429 12.88 42.61 3.36
C LYS A 429 14.35 42.31 3.05
N ASN A 430 14.75 41.04 3.08
CA ASN A 430 16.14 40.60 3.06
C ASN A 430 16.50 39.80 1.79
N ILE A 431 15.90 40.17 0.65
CA ILE A 431 16.17 39.54 -0.64
C ILE A 431 17.61 39.78 -1.03
N ASP A 432 18.29 38.73 -1.50
CA ASP A 432 19.59 38.87 -2.14
C ASP A 432 19.42 39.39 -3.58
N LYS A 433 19.42 40.72 -3.70
CA LYS A 433 19.21 41.45 -4.96
C LYS A 433 20.29 41.22 -6.02
N GLN A 434 21.41 40.57 -5.67
CA GLN A 434 22.42 40.19 -6.66
C GLN A 434 21.89 39.09 -7.59
N PHE A 435 21.08 38.17 -7.06
CA PHE A 435 20.59 37.00 -7.79
C PHE A 435 19.08 37.06 -8.06
N ILE A 436 18.31 37.68 -7.17
CA ILE A 436 16.84 37.75 -7.26
C ILE A 436 16.43 39.22 -7.12
N PRO A 437 16.06 39.91 -8.22
CA PRO A 437 15.70 41.33 -8.15
C PRO A 437 14.51 41.61 -7.22
N GLU A 438 13.50 40.74 -7.26
CA GLU A 438 12.26 40.84 -6.48
C GLU A 438 11.60 39.45 -6.32
N LEU A 439 10.86 39.25 -5.22
CA LEU A 439 9.99 38.10 -5.00
C LEU A 439 8.54 38.61 -4.92
N LYS A 440 7.71 38.21 -5.89
CA LYS A 440 6.32 38.67 -6.02
C LYS A 440 5.34 37.52 -5.89
N PHE A 441 4.20 37.78 -5.25
CA PHE A 441 3.19 36.76 -4.98
C PHE A 441 2.67 36.09 -6.25
N GLY A 442 2.88 34.77 -6.37
CA GLY A 442 2.49 33.99 -7.54
C GLY A 442 3.48 34.00 -8.70
N GLU A 443 4.65 34.63 -8.54
CA GLU A 443 5.75 34.58 -9.53
C GLU A 443 6.90 33.70 -9.05
N GLY A 444 7.80 33.32 -9.96
CA GLY A 444 8.93 32.43 -9.68
C GLY A 444 9.86 32.92 -8.57
N THR A 445 10.45 31.98 -7.83
CA THR A 445 11.45 32.28 -6.79
C THR A 445 12.89 32.18 -7.32
N GLY A 446 13.89 32.14 -6.43
CA GLY A 446 15.29 31.85 -6.78
C GLY A 446 15.59 30.37 -7.03
N SER A 447 14.59 29.49 -6.92
CA SER A 447 14.68 28.08 -7.28
C SER A 447 14.93 27.87 -8.79
N ALA A 448 15.06 26.62 -9.23
CA ALA A 448 15.37 26.30 -10.63
C ALA A 448 14.34 26.92 -11.59
N THR A 449 14.81 27.75 -12.54
CA THR A 449 13.97 28.34 -13.59
C THR A 449 14.74 28.38 -14.92
N PRO A 450 14.21 27.77 -16.00
CA PRO A 450 13.03 26.89 -16.02
C PRO A 450 13.31 25.55 -15.33
N LEU A 451 12.27 24.90 -14.82
CA LEU A 451 12.34 23.47 -14.47
C LEU A 451 11.86 22.62 -15.64
N ALA A 452 12.66 21.65 -16.11
CA ALA A 452 12.30 20.78 -17.22
C ALA A 452 11.01 19.98 -16.93
N TRP A 453 10.84 19.50 -15.69
CA TRP A 453 9.61 18.83 -15.28
C TRP A 453 8.39 19.76 -15.36
N SER A 454 8.44 20.99 -14.85
CA SER A 454 7.32 21.96 -14.99
C SER A 454 6.95 22.22 -16.45
N MET A 455 7.95 22.35 -17.33
CA MET A 455 7.75 22.51 -18.78
C MET A 455 7.10 21.28 -19.41
N ALA A 456 7.57 20.08 -19.04
CA ALA A 456 7.04 18.81 -19.51
C ALA A 456 5.58 18.61 -19.07
N GLN A 457 5.26 18.97 -17.82
CA GLN A 457 3.91 18.89 -17.28
C GLN A 457 2.94 19.80 -18.03
N PHE A 458 3.37 21.03 -18.37
CA PHE A 458 2.56 21.94 -19.19
C PHE A 458 2.22 21.35 -20.56
N ILE A 459 3.23 20.85 -21.27
CA ILE A 459 3.07 20.21 -22.60
C ILE A 459 2.08 19.06 -22.51
N ARG A 460 2.27 18.17 -21.54
CA ARG A 460 1.46 16.96 -21.41
C ARG A 460 0.02 17.29 -21.08
N LEU A 461 -0.23 18.20 -20.14
CA LEU A 461 -1.59 18.63 -19.80
C LEU A 461 -2.28 19.33 -20.98
N ALA A 462 -1.57 20.17 -21.76
CA ALA A 462 -2.12 20.82 -22.95
C ALA A 462 -2.59 19.82 -24.01
N VAL A 463 -1.78 18.79 -24.30
CA VAL A 463 -2.16 17.74 -25.26
C VAL A 463 -3.27 16.84 -24.69
N ASN A 464 -3.18 16.48 -23.40
CA ASN A 464 -4.19 15.65 -22.74
C ASN A 464 -5.56 16.33 -22.74
N LEU A 465 -5.63 17.63 -22.47
CA LEU A 465 -6.86 18.43 -22.51
C LEU A 465 -7.54 18.36 -23.88
N GLN A 466 -6.77 18.54 -24.96
CA GLN A 466 -7.30 18.42 -26.32
C GLN A 466 -7.76 16.99 -26.65
N ALA A 467 -7.12 15.97 -26.06
CA ALA A 467 -7.52 14.57 -26.20
C ALA A 467 -8.70 14.17 -25.30
N GLY A 468 -9.05 14.98 -24.29
CA GLY A 468 -10.09 14.69 -23.31
C GLY A 468 -9.75 13.58 -22.30
N LYS A 469 -8.48 13.17 -22.22
CA LYS A 469 -7.99 12.11 -21.31
C LYS A 469 -6.47 12.19 -21.11
N ASN A 470 -5.95 11.50 -20.09
CA ASN A 470 -4.51 11.36 -19.91
C ASN A 470 -3.93 10.36 -20.91
N LEU A 471 -3.04 10.83 -21.80
CA LEU A 471 -2.40 9.98 -22.81
C LEU A 471 -1.19 9.20 -22.27
N ASP A 472 -0.65 9.63 -21.13
CA ASP A 472 0.49 9.02 -20.45
C ASP A 472 0.09 7.99 -19.38
N THR A 473 -1.20 7.76 -19.13
CA THR A 473 -1.66 6.66 -18.28
C THR A 473 -1.41 5.33 -19.00
N PRO A 474 -0.61 4.39 -18.44
CA PRO A 474 -0.38 3.09 -19.07
C PRO A 474 -1.68 2.28 -19.12
N ASP A 475 -2.14 1.95 -20.32
CA ASP A 475 -3.42 1.28 -20.53
C ASP A 475 -3.46 -0.13 -19.94
N VAL A 476 -2.34 -0.88 -19.93
CA VAL A 476 -2.27 -2.19 -19.28
C VAL A 476 -2.51 -2.12 -17.77
N VAL A 477 -2.07 -1.03 -17.12
CA VAL A 477 -2.27 -0.79 -15.69
C VAL A 477 -3.73 -0.39 -15.42
N TYR A 478 -4.22 0.61 -16.16
CA TYR A 478 -5.62 1.05 -16.07
C TYR A 478 -6.61 -0.09 -16.30
N ASN A 479 -6.38 -0.90 -17.33
CA ASN A 479 -7.23 -2.04 -17.65
C ASN A 479 -7.25 -3.06 -16.51
N ARG A 480 -6.09 -3.30 -15.87
CA ARG A 480 -5.98 -4.26 -14.79
C ARG A 480 -6.70 -3.81 -13.51
N TYR A 481 -6.46 -2.59 -13.06
CA TYR A 481 -6.90 -2.17 -11.73
C TYR A 481 -8.18 -1.33 -11.72
N VAL A 482 -8.33 -0.41 -12.68
CA VAL A 482 -9.50 0.50 -12.71
C VAL A 482 -10.65 -0.10 -13.52
N LYS A 483 -10.37 -0.63 -14.73
CA LYS A 483 -11.42 -1.16 -15.61
C LYS A 483 -11.96 -2.51 -15.15
N ASN A 484 -11.07 -3.44 -14.83
CA ASN A 484 -11.44 -4.82 -14.47
C ASN A 484 -11.59 -5.03 -12.95
N GLY A 485 -11.03 -4.12 -12.14
CA GLY A 485 -10.88 -4.32 -10.71
C GLY A 485 -9.70 -5.23 -10.39
N ILE A 486 -9.04 -4.95 -9.27
CA ILE A 486 -7.98 -5.82 -8.76
C ILE A 486 -8.53 -7.21 -8.43
N GLY A 487 -7.87 -8.27 -8.90
CA GLY A 487 -8.23 -9.63 -8.52
C GLY A 487 -7.96 -9.89 -7.03
N GLY A 488 -8.74 -10.79 -6.42
CA GLY A 488 -8.54 -11.16 -5.01
C GLY A 488 -7.27 -11.99 -4.79
N GLN A 489 -6.93 -12.26 -3.53
CA GLN A 489 -5.91 -13.25 -3.20
C GLN A 489 -6.32 -14.66 -3.62
N THR A 490 -5.34 -15.48 -3.97
CA THR A 490 -5.52 -16.93 -4.14
C THR A 490 -4.59 -17.69 -3.21
N GLY A 491 -4.95 -18.93 -2.89
CA GLY A 491 -4.11 -19.81 -2.06
C GLY A 491 -3.28 -20.76 -2.91
N PHE A 492 -2.21 -21.27 -2.31
CA PHE A 492 -1.48 -22.43 -2.80
C PHE A 492 -0.95 -23.22 -1.60
N ASN A 493 -0.69 -24.51 -1.78
CA ASN A 493 -0.10 -25.35 -0.75
C ASN A 493 1.20 -25.95 -1.25
N LEU A 494 2.31 -25.65 -0.58
CA LEU A 494 3.62 -26.23 -0.90
C LEU A 494 3.81 -27.55 -0.14
N SER A 495 3.84 -28.66 -0.88
CA SER A 495 4.13 -29.99 -0.32
C SER A 495 5.63 -30.31 -0.24
N SER A 496 6.45 -29.71 -1.10
CA SER A 496 7.91 -29.90 -1.17
C SER A 496 8.55 -28.73 -1.93
N PRO A 497 9.78 -28.29 -1.59
CA PRO A 497 10.60 -28.79 -0.49
C PRO A 497 10.06 -28.33 0.87
N THR A 498 10.15 -29.21 1.85
CA THR A 498 10.04 -28.80 3.25
C THR A 498 11.33 -28.07 3.66
N PRO A 499 11.31 -27.14 4.63
CA PRO A 499 12.56 -26.63 5.18
C PRO A 499 13.56 -27.67 5.70
N ASP A 500 13.13 -28.87 6.11
CA ASP A 500 14.07 -29.95 6.43
C ASP A 500 14.70 -30.55 5.16
N ASP A 501 13.99 -30.56 4.03
CA ASP A 501 14.58 -30.86 2.72
C ASP A 501 15.60 -29.77 2.36
N LEU A 502 15.23 -28.49 2.48
CA LEU A 502 16.12 -27.36 2.20
C LEU A 502 17.39 -27.37 3.07
N ALA A 503 17.27 -27.70 4.36
CA ALA A 503 18.42 -27.75 5.28
C ALA A 503 19.43 -28.86 4.98
N LYS A 504 19.01 -29.92 4.26
CA LYS A 504 19.87 -31.04 3.86
C LYS A 504 20.56 -30.81 2.52
N LEU A 505 20.02 -29.90 1.71
CA LEU A 505 20.53 -29.63 0.37
C LEU A 505 21.82 -28.82 0.42
N LYS A 506 22.79 -29.24 -0.36
CA LYS A 506 24.04 -28.49 -0.58
C LYS A 506 23.87 -27.51 -1.73
N ALA A 507 24.71 -26.48 -1.76
CA ALA A 507 24.81 -25.55 -2.87
C ALA A 507 24.91 -26.28 -4.22
N GLY A 508 24.06 -25.89 -5.18
CA GLY A 508 24.00 -26.49 -6.51
C GLY A 508 23.15 -27.76 -6.64
N GLU A 509 22.74 -28.39 -5.53
CA GLU A 509 21.86 -29.56 -5.59
C GLU A 509 20.47 -29.19 -6.10
N SER A 510 19.93 -30.01 -7.00
CA SER A 510 18.58 -29.86 -7.53
C SER A 510 17.53 -30.37 -6.55
N PHE A 511 16.42 -29.65 -6.44
CA PHE A 511 15.26 -30.05 -5.66
C PHE A 511 13.97 -29.72 -6.40
N THR A 512 12.89 -30.39 -6.01
CA THR A 512 11.59 -30.21 -6.63
C THR A 512 10.69 -29.33 -5.79
N VAL A 513 10.04 -28.36 -6.44
CA VAL A 513 9.00 -27.51 -5.87
C VAL A 513 7.64 -28.09 -6.31
N LYS A 514 6.90 -28.69 -5.39
CA LYS A 514 5.64 -29.39 -5.65
C LYS A 514 4.55 -28.87 -4.73
N GLY A 515 3.33 -28.75 -5.26
CA GLY A 515 2.21 -28.29 -4.45
C GLY A 515 0.87 -28.42 -5.15
N THR A 516 -0.13 -27.81 -4.53
CA THR A 516 -1.45 -27.61 -5.12
C THR A 516 -1.81 -26.14 -5.23
N ALA A 517 -2.57 -25.80 -6.26
CA ALA A 517 -3.13 -24.47 -6.50
C ALA A 517 -4.42 -24.62 -7.33
N ALA A 518 -5.15 -23.53 -7.56
CA ALA A 518 -6.37 -23.58 -8.37
C ALA A 518 -6.08 -24.11 -9.79
N PRO A 519 -6.91 -25.01 -10.35
CA PRO A 519 -6.70 -25.57 -11.68
C PRO A 519 -6.54 -24.49 -12.77
N ASN A 520 -5.68 -24.77 -13.75
CA ASN A 520 -5.33 -23.85 -14.85
C ASN A 520 -4.61 -22.55 -14.46
N SER A 521 -4.25 -22.37 -13.19
CA SER A 521 -3.39 -21.26 -12.77
C SER A 521 -1.98 -21.42 -13.33
N ILE A 522 -1.22 -20.33 -13.36
CA ILE A 522 0.23 -20.36 -13.60
C ILE A 522 0.92 -20.20 -12.24
N VAL A 523 1.84 -21.12 -11.94
CA VAL A 523 2.75 -21.02 -10.79
C VAL A 523 4.14 -20.71 -11.32
N ALA A 524 4.81 -19.74 -10.72
CA ALA A 524 6.16 -19.34 -11.10
C ALA A 524 7.03 -19.14 -9.87
N TYR A 525 8.34 -19.37 -10.00
CA TYR A 525 9.32 -18.99 -8.99
C TYR A 525 10.43 -18.11 -9.57
N LEU A 526 11.05 -17.31 -8.70
CA LEU A 526 12.32 -16.61 -8.95
C LEU A 526 13.25 -16.83 -7.75
N LEU A 527 14.38 -17.49 -7.95
CA LEU A 527 15.39 -17.79 -6.92
C LEU A 527 16.77 -17.31 -7.38
N GLY A 528 17.18 -16.13 -6.91
CA GLY A 528 18.32 -15.42 -7.48
C GLY A 528 18.02 -15.00 -8.93
N GLU A 529 18.68 -15.68 -9.88
CA GLU A 529 18.44 -15.53 -11.33
C GLU A 529 17.65 -16.71 -11.93
N GLN A 530 17.51 -17.81 -11.18
CA GLN A 530 16.79 -19.00 -11.63
C GLN A 530 15.30 -18.72 -11.62
N ARG A 531 14.62 -19.03 -12.73
CA ARG A 531 13.17 -18.84 -12.84
C ARG A 531 12.56 -19.95 -13.68
N ALA A 532 11.36 -20.37 -13.31
CA ALA A 532 10.55 -21.29 -14.10
C ALA A 532 9.08 -21.10 -13.75
N SER A 533 8.22 -21.50 -14.69
CA SER A 533 6.78 -21.53 -14.48
C SER A 533 6.18 -22.85 -14.97
N ALA A 534 5.02 -23.19 -14.41
CA ALA A 534 4.24 -24.36 -14.80
C ALA A 534 2.75 -24.01 -14.73
N LYS A 535 1.99 -24.54 -15.69
CA LYS A 535 0.53 -24.53 -15.62
C LYS A 535 0.08 -25.62 -14.65
N VAL A 536 -0.82 -25.26 -13.75
CA VAL A 536 -1.42 -26.19 -12.78
C VAL A 536 -2.36 -27.15 -13.51
N GLY A 537 -2.20 -28.44 -13.24
CA GLY A 537 -3.02 -29.50 -13.81
C GLY A 537 -4.50 -29.38 -13.44
N ALA A 538 -5.36 -30.10 -14.17
CA ALA A 538 -6.79 -30.17 -13.85
C ALA A 538 -7.04 -30.80 -12.47
N ASP A 539 -6.10 -31.61 -11.97
CA ASP A 539 -6.08 -32.19 -10.62
C ASP A 539 -5.58 -31.23 -9.54
N GLY A 540 -5.29 -29.97 -9.91
CA GLY A 540 -4.80 -28.93 -9.02
C GLY A 540 -3.33 -29.03 -8.64
N LYS A 541 -2.55 -29.98 -9.22
CA LYS A 541 -1.14 -30.19 -8.86
C LYS A 541 -0.19 -29.46 -9.80
N PHE A 542 0.98 -29.10 -9.27
CA PHE A 542 2.10 -28.57 -10.06
C PHE A 542 3.43 -29.14 -9.57
N VAL A 543 4.42 -29.17 -10.48
CA VAL A 543 5.78 -29.63 -10.23
C VAL A 543 6.75 -28.73 -10.99
N LEU A 544 7.72 -28.16 -10.27
CA LEU A 544 8.81 -27.33 -10.79
C LEU A 544 10.15 -27.86 -10.25
N THR A 545 11.25 -27.59 -10.93
CA THR A 545 12.60 -27.99 -10.47
C THR A 545 13.45 -26.74 -10.28
N ALA A 546 14.15 -26.65 -9.16
CA ALA A 546 15.07 -25.56 -8.83
C ALA A 546 16.42 -26.11 -8.34
N LYS A 547 17.45 -25.25 -8.25
CA LYS A 547 18.75 -25.60 -7.63
C LYS A 547 19.03 -24.73 -6.41
N MET A 548 19.59 -25.33 -5.37
CA MET A 548 19.92 -24.64 -4.12
C MET A 548 20.99 -23.57 -4.36
N PRO A 549 20.78 -22.31 -3.97
CA PRO A 549 21.78 -21.26 -4.11
C PRO A 549 22.97 -21.51 -3.17
N GLY A 550 24.15 -21.00 -3.54
CA GLY A 550 25.37 -21.12 -2.72
C GLY A 550 25.39 -20.23 -1.48
N THR A 551 24.56 -19.20 -1.46
CA THR A 551 24.40 -18.23 -0.36
C THR A 551 22.92 -17.98 -0.12
N GLU A 552 22.59 -17.46 1.06
CA GLU A 552 21.22 -17.06 1.36
C GLU A 552 20.71 -16.04 0.33
N THR A 553 19.63 -16.39 -0.34
CA THR A 553 19.11 -15.66 -1.50
C THR A 553 17.59 -15.49 -1.38
N PRO A 554 17.04 -14.31 -1.70
CA PRO A 554 15.60 -14.13 -1.86
C PRO A 554 15.00 -15.10 -2.89
N GLY A 555 13.97 -15.82 -2.47
CA GLY A 555 13.17 -16.72 -3.28
C GLY A 555 11.72 -16.26 -3.32
N PHE A 556 11.22 -16.05 -4.52
CA PHE A 556 9.84 -15.67 -4.80
C PHE A 556 9.09 -16.85 -5.34
N LEU A 557 7.84 -16.99 -4.92
CA LEU A 557 6.88 -17.90 -5.52
C LEU A 557 5.58 -17.14 -5.74
N ALA A 558 5.06 -17.21 -6.97
CA ALA A 558 3.84 -16.53 -7.37
C ALA A 558 2.85 -17.49 -8.02
N VAL A 559 1.56 -17.17 -7.88
CA VAL A 559 0.46 -17.85 -8.54
C VAL A 559 -0.47 -16.81 -9.14
N ILE A 560 -0.92 -17.02 -10.38
CA ILE A 560 -2.00 -16.24 -11.00
C ILE A 560 -3.05 -17.19 -11.58
N THR A 561 -4.30 -16.99 -11.17
CA THR A 561 -5.45 -17.77 -11.66
C THR A 561 -6.00 -17.17 -12.96
N PRO A 562 -6.77 -17.95 -13.75
CA PRO A 562 -7.49 -17.41 -14.92
C PRO A 562 -8.48 -16.28 -14.57
N GLY A 563 -8.93 -16.21 -13.31
CA GLY A 563 -9.82 -15.17 -12.79
C GLY A 563 -9.09 -13.92 -12.28
N ASN A 564 -7.80 -13.76 -12.59
CA ASN A 564 -6.92 -12.68 -12.11
C ASN A 564 -6.63 -12.67 -10.61
N SER A 565 -7.07 -13.67 -9.84
CA SER A 565 -6.63 -13.79 -8.45
C SER A 565 -5.14 -14.13 -8.40
N SER A 566 -4.43 -13.59 -7.43
CA SER A 566 -2.97 -13.72 -7.38
C SER A 566 -2.43 -13.93 -5.98
N PHE A 567 -1.25 -14.53 -5.92
CA PHE A 567 -0.49 -14.76 -4.71
C PHE A 567 0.98 -14.52 -5.01
N VAL A 568 1.70 -13.92 -4.06
CA VAL A 568 3.16 -13.88 -4.09
C VAL A 568 3.67 -14.08 -2.66
N SER A 569 4.81 -14.77 -2.55
CA SER A 569 5.56 -14.85 -1.30
C SER A 569 7.02 -14.55 -1.55
N LEU A 570 7.65 -13.94 -0.56
CA LEU A 570 9.10 -13.73 -0.48
C LEU A 570 9.62 -14.55 0.70
N ASN A 571 10.55 -15.45 0.42
CA ASN A 571 11.24 -16.26 1.43
C ASN A 571 12.75 -16.10 1.27
N LYS A 572 13.50 -16.09 2.36
CA LYS A 572 14.97 -16.25 2.26
C LYS A 572 15.29 -17.74 2.19
N ILE A 573 16.06 -18.13 1.19
CA ILE A 573 16.45 -19.54 0.96
C ILE A 573 17.98 -19.62 0.99
N GLY A 574 18.52 -20.38 1.95
CA GLY A 574 19.96 -20.59 2.15
C GLY A 574 20.23 -21.72 3.14
N GLY A 575 21.47 -22.21 3.20
CA GLY A 575 21.89 -23.15 4.25
C GLY A 575 21.75 -22.51 5.64
N ALA A 576 21.39 -23.32 6.65
CA ALA A 576 20.88 -22.89 7.96
C ALA A 576 21.62 -21.69 8.59
N SER A 577 20.88 -20.61 8.86
CA SER A 577 21.27 -19.51 9.75
C SER A 577 21.15 -19.97 11.22
N THR A 578 22.23 -19.82 12.00
CA THR A 578 22.26 -20.12 13.45
C THR A 578 21.43 -19.11 14.26
N PRO A 579 20.65 -19.57 15.28
CA PRO A 579 19.99 -18.69 16.23
C PRO A 579 20.96 -17.82 17.04
N GLU A 580 20.45 -16.71 17.58
CA GLU A 580 21.16 -15.79 18.47
C GLU A 580 21.69 -16.53 19.73
N LYS A 581 22.98 -16.39 20.07
CA LYS A 581 23.61 -17.10 21.20
C LYS A 581 22.99 -16.69 22.55
N LEU A 582 22.62 -17.66 23.39
CA LEU A 582 22.22 -17.38 24.78
C LEU A 582 23.37 -16.74 25.57
N SER A 583 23.08 -15.67 26.32
CA SER A 583 24.07 -15.03 27.21
C SER A 583 24.38 -15.90 28.43
N ALA A 584 25.55 -15.70 29.05
CA ALA A 584 25.95 -16.44 30.26
C ALA A 584 24.95 -16.27 31.42
N GLU A 585 24.34 -15.08 31.56
CA GLU A 585 23.32 -14.80 32.57
C GLU A 585 22.05 -15.63 32.36
N ILE A 586 21.59 -15.75 31.11
CA ILE A 586 20.42 -16.55 30.76
C ILE A 586 20.67 -18.04 31.02
N ILE A 587 21.87 -18.53 30.66
CA ILE A 587 22.27 -19.92 30.92
C ILE A 587 22.16 -20.27 32.41
N GLU A 588 22.57 -19.39 33.31
CA GLU A 588 22.50 -19.65 34.75
C GLU A 588 21.06 -19.65 35.30
N LYS A 589 20.18 -18.79 34.76
CA LYS A 589 18.74 -18.81 35.06
C LYS A 589 18.09 -20.11 34.59
N VAL A 590 18.45 -20.61 33.41
CA VAL A 590 17.92 -21.86 32.83
C VAL A 590 18.29 -23.08 33.67
N LYS A 591 19.54 -23.19 34.14
CA LYS A 591 19.98 -24.35 34.95
C LYS A 591 19.12 -24.56 36.20
N ASN A 592 18.74 -23.47 36.85
CA ASN A 592 18.00 -23.44 38.10
C ASN A 592 16.46 -23.37 37.92
N ALA A 593 15.98 -23.36 36.67
CA ALA A 593 14.57 -23.20 36.37
C ALA A 593 13.72 -24.39 36.83
N LYS A 594 12.66 -24.09 37.59
CA LYS A 594 11.60 -25.03 37.99
C LYS A 594 10.28 -24.81 37.25
N ILE A 595 10.15 -23.67 36.59
CA ILE A 595 8.99 -23.26 35.79
C ILE A 595 9.46 -22.81 34.42
N SER A 596 8.59 -22.97 33.42
CA SER A 596 8.80 -22.48 32.06
C SER A 596 7.51 -21.80 31.55
N PRO A 597 7.61 -20.67 30.81
CA PRO A 597 8.83 -19.91 30.56
C PRO A 597 9.23 -19.05 31.77
N ILE A 598 10.50 -18.64 31.84
CA ILE A 598 10.99 -17.63 32.79
C ILE A 598 10.79 -16.25 32.16
N ILE A 599 10.15 -15.33 32.88
CA ILE A 599 9.92 -13.95 32.38
C ILE A 599 10.95 -12.99 32.96
N VAL A 600 11.65 -12.26 32.09
CA VAL A 600 12.61 -11.21 32.44
C VAL A 600 12.34 -9.97 31.58
N GLY A 601 11.66 -8.97 32.16
CA GLY A 601 11.16 -7.82 31.39
C GLY A 601 10.20 -8.27 30.30
N ASN A 602 10.51 -7.93 29.04
CA ASN A 602 9.75 -8.35 27.86
C ASN A 602 10.23 -9.68 27.26
N LYS A 603 11.18 -10.38 27.89
CA LYS A 603 11.71 -11.65 27.40
C LYS A 603 11.08 -12.84 28.12
N ALA A 604 10.65 -13.83 27.35
CA ALA A 604 10.25 -15.16 27.83
C ALA A 604 11.32 -16.20 27.44
N ILE A 605 11.83 -16.91 28.45
CA ILE A 605 12.85 -17.94 28.29
C ILE A 605 12.18 -19.31 28.47
N PHE A 606 12.00 -20.03 27.37
CA PHE A 606 11.39 -21.35 27.32
C PHE A 606 12.43 -22.40 27.67
N VAL A 607 12.10 -23.33 28.57
CA VAL A 607 13.03 -24.33 29.09
C VAL A 607 12.45 -25.72 28.90
N TYR A 608 13.24 -26.60 28.29
CA TYR A 608 12.95 -28.02 28.22
C TYR A 608 13.97 -28.82 29.04
N ARG A 609 13.46 -29.78 29.82
CA ARG A 609 14.27 -30.74 30.59
C ARG A 609 13.86 -32.17 30.22
N GLY A 610 14.69 -32.86 29.46
CA GLY A 610 14.40 -34.23 29.01
C GLY A 610 15.43 -34.80 28.04
N ALA A 611 15.22 -36.04 27.63
CA ALA A 611 16.17 -36.81 26.81
C ALA A 611 16.06 -36.55 25.30
N ALA A 612 15.11 -35.72 24.85
CA ALA A 612 14.91 -35.44 23.43
C ALA A 612 16.16 -34.83 22.78
N LYS A 613 16.50 -35.30 21.59
CA LYS A 613 17.68 -34.83 20.83
C LYS A 613 17.44 -33.45 20.26
N GLN A 614 16.25 -33.20 19.72
CA GLN A 614 15.84 -31.91 19.20
C GLN A 614 14.52 -31.50 19.85
N VAL A 615 14.44 -30.24 20.29
CA VAL A 615 13.22 -29.64 20.80
C VAL A 615 12.97 -28.32 20.11
N ARG A 616 11.75 -28.14 19.63
CA ARG A 616 11.29 -26.92 18.98
C ARG A 616 10.12 -26.32 19.74
N LEU A 617 10.02 -25.01 19.69
CA LEU A 617 8.95 -24.23 20.29
C LEU A 617 7.99 -23.79 19.19
N ALA A 618 6.74 -24.23 19.28
CA ALA A 618 5.68 -23.89 18.33
C ALA A 618 4.48 -23.29 19.07
N GLY A 619 3.95 -22.18 18.58
CA GLY A 619 2.81 -21.47 19.17
C GLY A 619 2.29 -20.37 18.25
N ASP A 620 1.46 -19.48 18.80
CA ASP A 620 0.83 -18.39 18.06
C ASP A 620 1.85 -17.58 17.22
N PHE A 621 2.96 -17.17 17.84
CA PHE A 621 4.05 -16.41 17.22
C PHE A 621 4.87 -17.17 16.16
N THR A 622 4.60 -18.46 15.95
CA THR A 622 5.20 -19.27 14.88
C THR A 622 4.17 -19.76 13.85
N GLY A 623 2.91 -19.31 13.97
CA GLY A 623 1.80 -19.85 13.18
C GLY A 623 1.58 -21.36 13.39
N TRP A 624 1.87 -21.86 14.61
CA TRP A 624 1.75 -23.28 14.98
C TRP A 624 2.49 -24.25 14.05
N GLN A 625 3.58 -23.81 13.42
CA GLN A 625 4.39 -24.65 12.55
C GLN A 625 5.28 -25.61 13.38
N PRO A 626 5.33 -26.93 13.08
CA PRO A 626 6.13 -27.90 13.84
C PRO A 626 7.64 -27.58 13.84
N ARG A 627 8.10 -26.80 12.87
CA ARG A 627 9.52 -26.40 12.79
C ARG A 627 9.87 -25.35 13.85
N GLY A 628 8.94 -24.48 14.22
CA GLY A 628 9.05 -23.56 15.35
C GLY A 628 10.40 -22.85 15.51
N VAL A 629 10.71 -22.48 16.75
CA VAL A 629 12.04 -22.00 17.17
C VAL A 629 12.81 -23.17 17.79
N ILE A 630 14.03 -23.44 17.31
CA ILE A 630 14.86 -24.51 17.89
C ILE A 630 15.40 -24.07 19.27
N LEU A 631 15.29 -24.95 20.28
CA LEU A 631 15.91 -24.72 21.57
C LEU A 631 17.41 -25.08 21.51
N GLN A 632 18.26 -24.19 22.01
CA GLN A 632 19.72 -24.37 22.08
C GLN A 632 20.09 -25.33 23.21
N GLU A 633 21.12 -26.15 23.00
CA GLU A 633 21.70 -27.00 24.05
C GLU A 633 22.38 -26.13 25.11
N VAL A 634 21.99 -26.30 26.36
CA VAL A 634 22.60 -25.60 27.51
C VAL A 634 23.54 -26.52 28.29
N GLY A 635 23.31 -27.84 28.21
CA GLY A 635 24.16 -28.88 28.80
C GLY A 635 23.35 -29.99 29.48
N GLY A 636 23.81 -31.24 29.38
CA GLY A 636 23.09 -32.40 29.88
C GLY A 636 21.74 -32.58 29.17
N ASN A 637 20.65 -32.68 29.94
CA ASN A 637 19.28 -32.84 29.42
C ASN A 637 18.52 -31.50 29.32
N LEU A 638 19.23 -30.36 29.26
CA LEU A 638 18.64 -29.02 29.26
C LEU A 638 18.80 -28.33 27.91
N LYS A 639 17.66 -27.81 27.42
CA LYS A 639 17.56 -27.01 26.21
C LYS A 639 16.75 -25.76 26.48
N ALA A 640 17.07 -24.63 25.85
CA ALA A 640 16.33 -23.38 26.03
C ALA A 640 16.32 -22.46 24.81
N ALA A 641 15.29 -21.61 24.73
CA ALA A 641 15.17 -20.51 23.77
C ALA A 641 14.67 -19.26 24.49
N ALA A 642 15.23 -18.09 24.16
CA ALA A 642 14.74 -16.81 24.65
C ALA A 642 14.06 -16.08 23.50
N MET A 643 12.87 -15.52 23.76
CA MET A 643 12.13 -14.70 22.81
C MET A 643 11.63 -13.43 23.48
N GLU A 644 11.58 -12.35 22.73
CA GLU A 644 11.03 -11.07 23.19
C GLU A 644 9.59 -10.90 22.69
N PHE A 645 8.70 -10.46 23.58
CA PHE A 645 7.29 -10.23 23.30
C PHE A 645 6.88 -8.83 23.75
N PRO A 646 5.89 -8.20 23.07
CA PRO A 646 5.25 -6.98 23.56
C PRO A 646 4.74 -7.14 25.00
N ALA A 647 4.78 -6.06 25.78
CA ALA A 647 4.51 -6.12 27.22
C ALA A 647 3.11 -6.62 27.59
N THR A 648 2.12 -6.44 26.71
CA THR A 648 0.74 -6.92 26.89
C THR A 648 0.45 -8.24 26.18
N ALA A 649 1.47 -8.92 25.64
CA ALA A 649 1.25 -10.13 24.87
C ALA A 649 0.75 -11.31 25.72
N ARG A 650 -0.13 -12.12 25.15
CA ARG A 650 -0.56 -13.40 25.69
C ARG A 650 -0.65 -14.43 24.57
N VAL A 651 0.19 -15.46 24.63
CA VAL A 651 0.33 -16.47 23.56
C VAL A 651 0.22 -17.88 24.10
N GLU A 652 -0.29 -18.77 23.24
CA GLU A 652 -0.37 -20.21 23.45
C GLU A 652 0.75 -20.92 22.67
N TYR A 653 1.31 -21.99 23.25
CA TYR A 653 2.41 -22.75 22.66
C TYR A 653 2.47 -24.21 23.13
N LYS A 654 3.29 -25.00 22.43
CA LYS A 654 3.72 -26.37 22.75
C LYS A 654 5.21 -26.55 22.43
N LEU A 655 5.78 -27.62 22.96
CA LEU A 655 7.09 -28.12 22.60
C LEU A 655 6.93 -29.28 21.61
N VAL A 656 7.75 -29.31 20.57
CA VAL A 656 7.87 -30.42 19.63
C VAL A 656 9.19 -31.13 19.92
N ALA A 657 9.14 -32.21 20.68
CA ALA A 657 10.30 -32.96 21.16
C ALA A 657 10.49 -34.22 20.29
N ASP A 658 11.54 -34.25 19.48
CA ASP A 658 11.82 -35.30 18.49
C ASP A 658 10.62 -35.65 17.58
N GLY A 659 9.79 -34.64 17.27
CA GLY A 659 8.59 -34.77 16.44
C GLY A 659 7.28 -34.90 17.22
N GLU A 660 7.34 -35.19 18.53
CA GLU A 660 6.17 -35.35 19.39
C GLU A 660 5.70 -34.01 19.98
N TRP A 661 4.42 -33.70 19.83
CA TRP A 661 3.82 -32.48 20.37
C TRP A 661 3.40 -32.65 21.82
N ILE A 662 4.02 -31.88 22.72
CA ILE A 662 3.71 -31.91 24.15
C ILE A 662 3.43 -30.50 24.67
N ALA A 663 2.48 -30.37 25.60
CA ALA A 663 2.41 -29.18 26.43
C ALA A 663 3.71 -29.09 27.25
N ASP A 664 4.19 -27.88 27.51
CA ASP A 664 5.39 -27.66 28.31
C ASP A 664 5.19 -28.28 29.71
N PRO A 665 5.96 -29.32 30.06
CA PRO A 665 5.81 -30.00 31.35
C PRO A 665 6.14 -29.10 32.54
N LEU A 666 6.94 -28.05 32.33
CA LEU A 666 7.34 -27.09 33.35
C LEU A 666 6.42 -25.86 33.42
N ASN A 667 5.42 -25.75 32.52
CA ASN A 667 4.47 -24.65 32.58
C ASN A 667 3.23 -25.04 33.39
N PRO A 668 2.96 -24.38 34.54
CA PRO A 668 1.75 -24.64 35.32
C PRO A 668 0.48 -24.08 34.67
N ASN A 669 0.61 -23.14 33.73
CA ASN A 669 -0.51 -22.52 33.04
C ASN A 669 -0.81 -23.28 31.75
N LYS A 670 -1.85 -24.11 31.80
CA LYS A 670 -2.32 -24.89 30.67
C LYS A 670 -3.82 -24.71 30.46
N LEU A 671 -4.25 -24.90 29.22
CA LEU A 671 -5.58 -24.57 28.77
C LEU A 671 -5.93 -25.44 27.57
N ASP A 672 -7.12 -26.04 27.58
CA ASP A 672 -7.72 -26.62 26.39
C ASP A 672 -8.67 -25.59 25.76
N ASN A 673 -8.26 -25.03 24.62
CA ASN A 673 -9.06 -24.04 23.89
C ASN A 673 -10.01 -24.69 22.86
N GLY A 674 -9.98 -26.02 22.71
CA GLY A 674 -10.76 -26.79 21.73
C GLY A 674 -10.09 -27.09 20.40
N VAL A 675 -8.87 -26.59 20.18
CA VAL A 675 -8.13 -26.74 18.94
C VAL A 675 -6.73 -27.24 19.27
N GLY A 676 -6.46 -28.51 18.95
CA GLY A 676 -5.16 -29.13 19.22
C GLY A 676 -4.94 -29.60 20.67
N GLY A 677 -5.99 -29.61 21.49
CA GLY A 677 -5.96 -30.11 22.88
C GLY A 677 -5.35 -29.11 23.87
N GLU A 678 -4.77 -29.62 24.96
CA GLU A 678 -4.18 -28.79 26.00
C GLU A 678 -2.90 -28.09 25.51
N ASN A 679 -2.87 -26.76 25.63
CA ASN A 679 -1.78 -25.85 25.26
C ASN A 679 -1.18 -25.21 26.50
N SER A 680 0.12 -24.88 26.45
CA SER A 680 0.79 -24.06 27.45
C SER A 680 0.58 -22.58 27.15
N VAL A 681 0.41 -21.77 28.19
CA VAL A 681 0.11 -20.33 28.06
C VAL A 681 1.24 -19.51 28.66
N VAL A 682 1.62 -18.44 27.98
CA VAL A 682 2.45 -17.38 28.55
C VAL A 682 1.73 -16.04 28.41
N ALA A 683 1.61 -15.32 29.52
CA ALA A 683 1.12 -13.95 29.58
C ALA A 683 2.26 -13.06 30.06
N MET A 684 2.55 -12.00 29.32
CA MET A 684 3.56 -11.01 29.70
C MET A 684 3.02 -10.15 30.86
N PRO A 685 3.89 -9.53 31.68
CA PRO A 685 3.46 -8.86 32.92
C PRO A 685 2.45 -7.72 32.71
N GLY A 686 2.40 -7.12 31.53
CA GLY A 686 1.44 -6.08 31.17
C GLY A 686 0.10 -6.60 30.65
N TYR A 687 -0.06 -7.90 30.40
CA TYR A 687 -1.32 -8.48 29.95
C TYR A 687 -2.40 -8.33 31.01
N LYS A 688 -3.56 -7.81 30.61
CA LYS A 688 -4.74 -7.68 31.47
C LYS A 688 -5.91 -8.37 30.79
N PRO A 689 -6.42 -9.50 31.31
CA PRO A 689 -7.64 -10.09 30.78
C PRO A 689 -8.82 -9.15 31.01
N THR A 690 -9.91 -9.32 30.24
CA THR A 690 -11.16 -8.60 30.49
C THR A 690 -11.60 -8.80 31.94
N ASP A 691 -12.04 -7.72 32.60
CA ASP A 691 -12.62 -7.81 33.93
C ASP A 691 -13.82 -8.78 33.91
N ARG A 692 -13.78 -9.79 34.78
CA ARG A 692 -14.85 -10.75 34.98
C ARG A 692 -15.37 -10.63 36.38
N ASP A 693 -16.68 -10.48 36.49
CA ASP A 693 -17.35 -10.67 37.76
C ASP A 693 -17.19 -12.13 38.18
N LYS A 694 -16.56 -12.34 39.35
CA LYS A 694 -16.32 -13.68 39.90
C LYS A 694 -17.63 -14.40 40.22
N ASP A 695 -18.68 -13.64 40.53
CA ASP A 695 -20.01 -14.21 40.82
C ASP A 695 -20.66 -14.78 39.54
N LEU A 696 -20.25 -14.28 38.36
CA LEU A 696 -20.71 -14.76 37.06
C LEU A 696 -19.83 -15.87 36.46
N GLU A 697 -18.64 -16.15 37.01
CA GLU A 697 -17.78 -17.24 36.52
C GLU A 697 -18.43 -18.62 36.65
N ASN A 698 -19.23 -18.83 37.71
CA ASN A 698 -19.95 -20.08 37.95
C ASN A 698 -21.42 -20.04 37.47
N PHE A 699 -21.86 -18.92 36.89
CA PHE A 699 -23.23 -18.79 36.40
C PHE A 699 -23.46 -19.67 35.17
N ILE A 700 -24.43 -20.58 35.26
CA ILE A 700 -24.87 -21.44 34.15
C ILE A 700 -26.18 -20.87 33.60
N PRO A 701 -26.18 -20.17 32.44
CA PRO A 701 -27.39 -19.62 31.87
C PRO A 701 -28.29 -20.71 31.28
N THR A 702 -29.59 -20.54 31.45
CA THR A 702 -30.59 -21.41 30.82
C THR A 702 -30.83 -20.97 29.38
N LEU A 703 -30.61 -21.87 28.42
CA LEU A 703 -30.87 -21.62 26.99
C LEU A 703 -32.13 -22.36 26.53
N ALA A 704 -32.99 -21.67 25.79
CA ALA A 704 -34.07 -22.31 25.04
C ALA A 704 -33.52 -22.93 23.76
N THR A 705 -33.96 -24.14 23.39
CA THR A 705 -33.66 -24.74 22.09
C THR A 705 -34.86 -24.58 21.16
N ILE A 706 -34.59 -24.22 19.90
CA ILE A 706 -35.57 -24.15 18.82
C ILE A 706 -35.06 -25.06 17.71
N GLU A 707 -35.92 -25.97 17.25
CA GLU A 707 -35.67 -26.75 16.04
C GLU A 707 -36.39 -26.09 14.86
N ILE A 708 -35.63 -25.81 13.80
CA ILE A 708 -36.11 -25.21 12.57
C ILE A 708 -36.00 -26.27 11.47
N ASN A 709 -37.14 -26.72 10.94
CA ASN A 709 -37.15 -27.58 9.75
C ASN A 709 -36.81 -26.73 8.52
N SER A 710 -35.53 -26.72 8.14
CA SER A 710 -35.04 -25.81 7.11
C SER A 710 -35.49 -26.25 5.72
N LYS A 711 -36.12 -25.36 4.97
CA LYS A 711 -36.45 -25.60 3.55
C LYS A 711 -35.23 -25.35 2.67
N VAL A 712 -34.35 -24.44 3.07
CA VAL A 712 -33.09 -24.17 2.36
C VAL A 712 -32.16 -25.38 2.39
N PHE A 713 -31.99 -26.02 3.55
CA PHE A 713 -31.09 -27.17 3.69
C PHE A 713 -31.79 -28.53 3.62
N GLY A 714 -33.13 -28.57 3.66
CA GLY A 714 -33.90 -29.82 3.61
C GLY A 714 -33.80 -30.68 4.87
N GLU A 715 -33.38 -30.10 6.00
CA GLU A 715 -33.13 -30.81 7.25
C GLU A 715 -33.39 -29.94 8.48
N ALA A 716 -33.59 -30.57 9.64
CA ALA A 716 -33.74 -29.86 10.90
C ALA A 716 -32.43 -29.21 11.36
N ARG A 717 -32.54 -27.95 11.80
CA ARG A 717 -31.44 -27.10 12.29
C ARG A 717 -31.74 -26.67 13.72
N ARG A 718 -30.75 -26.80 14.59
CA ARG A 718 -30.87 -26.43 15.99
C ARG A 718 -30.36 -25.01 16.18
N VAL A 719 -31.14 -24.20 16.89
CA VAL A 719 -30.76 -22.85 17.34
C VAL A 719 -30.97 -22.76 18.84
N GLN A 720 -29.99 -22.20 19.56
CA GLN A 720 -30.10 -21.96 21.00
C GLN A 720 -30.29 -20.46 21.26
N VAL A 721 -31.13 -20.11 22.22
CA VAL A 721 -31.49 -18.71 22.50
C VAL A 721 -31.34 -18.42 24.00
N TYR A 722 -30.63 -17.36 24.32
CA TYR A 722 -30.65 -16.70 25.62
C TYR A 722 -31.49 -15.43 25.51
N ALA A 723 -32.50 -15.32 26.37
CA ALA A 723 -33.29 -14.11 26.54
C ALA A 723 -33.08 -13.59 27.97
N PRO A 724 -32.68 -12.31 28.16
CA PRO A 724 -32.56 -11.72 29.49
C PRO A 724 -33.89 -11.77 30.26
N ALA A 725 -33.83 -12.03 31.57
CA ALA A 725 -35.01 -12.00 32.43
C ALA A 725 -35.40 -10.54 32.73
N LEU A 726 -36.43 -10.03 32.06
CA LEU A 726 -36.96 -8.68 32.28
C LEU A 726 -38.11 -8.71 33.28
N SER A 727 -38.25 -7.65 34.08
CA SER A 727 -39.40 -7.49 34.98
C SER A 727 -40.70 -7.28 34.19
N ALA A 728 -41.86 -7.60 34.78
CA ALA A 728 -43.16 -7.45 34.10
C ALA A 728 -43.47 -6.00 33.65
N SER A 729 -42.82 -4.99 34.24
CA SER A 729 -42.87 -3.57 33.82
C SER A 729 -41.96 -3.22 32.63
N GLU A 730 -41.12 -4.15 32.15
CA GLU A 730 -40.11 -3.95 31.10
C GLU A 730 -40.43 -4.76 29.82
N SER A 731 -41.69 -4.93 29.45
CA SER A 731 -42.15 -5.61 28.21
C SER A 731 -41.77 -4.88 26.91
N MET A 732 -40.59 -4.26 26.84
CA MET A 732 -40.09 -3.60 25.65
C MET A 732 -39.48 -4.63 24.68
N PRO A 733 -39.65 -4.44 23.36
CA PRO A 733 -38.96 -5.26 22.38
C PRO A 733 -37.45 -5.10 22.53
N LEU A 734 -36.71 -6.20 22.42
CA LEU A 734 -35.25 -6.22 22.58
C LEU A 734 -34.51 -6.29 21.24
N PRO A 735 -33.31 -5.69 21.14
CA PRO A 735 -32.39 -5.98 20.04
C PRO A 735 -31.92 -7.44 20.08
N VAL A 736 -31.41 -7.93 18.94
CA VAL A 736 -30.99 -9.33 18.79
C VAL A 736 -29.59 -9.41 18.19
N LEU A 737 -28.72 -10.22 18.79
CA LEU A 737 -27.41 -10.59 18.26
C LEU A 737 -27.41 -12.07 17.83
N TYR A 738 -27.09 -12.31 16.56
CA TYR A 738 -26.98 -13.64 15.98
C TYR A 738 -25.50 -14.05 15.88
N PHE A 739 -25.12 -15.06 16.67
CA PHE A 739 -23.78 -15.62 16.67
C PHE A 739 -23.66 -16.75 15.65
N GLN A 740 -22.66 -16.61 14.78
CA GLN A 740 -22.09 -17.74 14.05
C GLN A 740 -21.20 -18.50 15.04
N ASP A 741 -21.02 -19.82 14.85
CA ASP A 741 -20.27 -20.66 15.80
C ASP A 741 -20.98 -20.74 17.16
N GLY A 742 -22.31 -20.85 17.14
CA GLY A 742 -23.20 -20.66 18.28
C GLY A 742 -22.74 -21.34 19.57
N SER A 743 -22.64 -22.68 19.56
CA SER A 743 -22.23 -23.47 20.73
C SER A 743 -20.86 -23.07 21.29
N ASP A 744 -19.92 -22.64 20.45
CA ASP A 744 -18.59 -22.25 20.89
C ASP A 744 -18.57 -20.84 21.50
N TYR A 745 -19.31 -19.88 20.94
CA TYR A 745 -19.49 -18.57 21.58
C TYR A 745 -20.14 -18.69 22.96
N PHE A 746 -21.09 -19.61 23.08
CA PHE A 746 -21.70 -19.91 24.37
C PHE A 746 -20.72 -20.57 25.35
N LYS A 747 -20.11 -21.70 24.97
CA LYS A 747 -19.35 -22.56 25.90
C LYS A 747 -17.92 -22.05 26.15
N ARG A 748 -17.23 -21.62 25.08
CA ARG A 748 -15.81 -21.24 25.10
C ARG A 748 -15.64 -19.74 25.29
N ALA A 749 -16.37 -18.93 24.52
CA ALA A 749 -16.29 -17.47 24.61
C ALA A 749 -17.09 -16.87 25.77
N LYS A 750 -17.88 -17.68 26.51
CA LYS A 750 -18.67 -17.24 27.67
C LYS A 750 -19.50 -15.99 27.37
N ALA A 751 -20.10 -15.95 26.18
CA ALA A 751 -20.76 -14.75 25.66
C ALA A 751 -21.84 -14.18 26.58
N VAL A 752 -22.62 -15.06 27.23
CA VAL A 752 -23.67 -14.64 28.16
C VAL A 752 -23.09 -13.94 29.39
N GLN A 753 -22.04 -14.50 29.98
CA GLN A 753 -21.37 -13.92 31.15
C GLN A 753 -20.75 -12.56 30.80
N THR A 754 -20.10 -12.46 29.64
CA THR A 754 -19.53 -11.18 29.17
C THR A 754 -20.62 -10.12 28.98
N ALA A 755 -21.77 -10.47 28.40
CA ALA A 755 -22.88 -9.54 28.25
C ALA A 755 -23.41 -9.08 29.61
N LEU A 756 -23.68 -10.02 30.54
CA LEU A 756 -24.16 -9.71 31.89
C LEU A 756 -23.18 -8.82 32.67
N ASN A 757 -21.86 -9.07 32.57
CA ASN A 757 -20.84 -8.21 33.18
C ASN A 757 -20.97 -6.76 32.69
N LEU A 758 -21.16 -6.56 31.38
CA LEU A 758 -21.28 -5.23 30.78
C LEU A 758 -22.63 -4.58 31.08
N GLU A 759 -23.71 -5.36 31.15
CA GLU A 759 -25.05 -4.90 31.53
C GLU A 759 -25.06 -4.43 33.00
N ASN A 760 -24.51 -5.23 33.92
CA ASN A 760 -24.38 -4.88 35.34
C ASN A 760 -23.50 -3.64 35.56
N ALA A 761 -22.49 -3.46 34.72
CA ALA A 761 -21.63 -2.26 34.72
C ALA A 761 -22.26 -1.04 34.01
N GLY A 762 -23.47 -1.16 33.46
CA GLY A 762 -24.18 -0.09 32.74
C GLY A 762 -23.53 0.30 31.41
N LYS A 763 -22.67 -0.54 30.83
CA LYS A 763 -21.92 -0.26 29.59
C LYS A 763 -22.74 -0.57 28.33
N ILE A 764 -23.69 -1.51 28.39
CA ILE A 764 -24.60 -1.86 27.29
C ILE A 764 -26.03 -2.11 27.83
N LYS A 765 -27.02 -2.06 26.94
CA LYS A 765 -28.40 -2.47 27.26
C LYS A 765 -28.59 -3.98 27.04
N PRO A 766 -29.56 -4.63 27.70
CA PRO A 766 -29.88 -6.04 27.47
C PRO A 766 -30.30 -6.32 26.02
N PHE A 767 -29.94 -7.50 25.50
CA PHE A 767 -30.30 -7.97 24.17
C PHE A 767 -30.45 -9.49 24.12
N ILE A 768 -31.20 -10.00 23.13
CA ILE A 768 -31.39 -11.44 22.92
C ILE A 768 -30.17 -11.99 22.17
N MET A 769 -29.64 -13.12 22.64
CA MET A 769 -28.51 -13.81 21.99
C MET A 769 -29.00 -15.09 21.34
N VAL A 770 -28.78 -15.21 20.03
CA VAL A 770 -29.17 -16.35 19.19
C VAL A 770 -27.91 -17.06 18.72
N PHE A 771 -27.70 -18.28 19.19
CA PHE A 771 -26.54 -19.11 18.88
C PHE A 771 -26.90 -20.11 17.77
N VAL A 772 -26.36 -19.88 16.58
CA VAL A 772 -26.63 -20.70 15.39
C VAL A 772 -25.48 -21.68 15.17
N ASP A 773 -25.79 -22.98 15.26
CA ASP A 773 -24.82 -24.05 14.99
C ASP A 773 -24.80 -24.39 13.50
N TYR A 774 -23.60 -24.70 12.99
CA TYR A 774 -23.38 -25.22 11.64
C TYR A 774 -23.47 -26.75 11.64
N LYS A 775 -23.75 -27.36 10.48
CA LYS A 775 -23.48 -28.80 10.26
C LYS A 775 -22.15 -29.00 9.53
N ASP A 776 -21.92 -28.22 8.48
CA ASP A 776 -20.65 -28.18 7.74
C ASP A 776 -20.12 -26.75 7.74
N ARG A 777 -19.23 -26.45 8.70
CA ARG A 777 -18.69 -25.10 8.88
C ARG A 777 -18.04 -24.57 7.61
N THR A 778 -17.27 -25.40 6.92
CA THR A 778 -16.49 -24.96 5.76
C THR A 778 -17.44 -24.63 4.61
N LYS A 779 -18.39 -25.52 4.31
CA LYS A 779 -19.34 -25.29 3.21
C LYS A 779 -20.29 -24.12 3.50
N GLU A 780 -20.76 -24.00 4.73
CA GLU A 780 -21.75 -22.99 5.12
C GLU A 780 -21.12 -21.61 5.30
N TYR A 781 -19.88 -21.53 5.80
CA TYR A 781 -19.24 -20.26 6.12
C TYR A 781 -18.31 -19.71 5.03
N TRP A 782 -18.18 -20.40 3.90
CA TRP A 782 -17.41 -19.92 2.74
C TRP A 782 -18.22 -18.93 1.88
N ALA A 783 -18.77 -17.89 2.51
CA ALA A 783 -19.65 -16.89 1.88
C ALA A 783 -20.83 -17.52 1.09
N SER A 784 -21.51 -18.50 1.71
CA SER A 784 -22.61 -19.24 1.08
C SER A 784 -23.90 -18.43 1.00
N ASP A 785 -24.47 -18.33 -0.21
CA ASP A 785 -25.78 -17.71 -0.44
C ASP A 785 -26.92 -18.49 0.24
N ASP A 786 -26.83 -19.82 0.28
CA ASP A 786 -27.82 -20.66 0.95
C ASP A 786 -27.81 -20.42 2.46
N TYR A 787 -26.62 -20.34 3.08
CA TYR A 787 -26.53 -20.05 4.51
C TYR A 787 -27.08 -18.66 4.85
N ALA A 788 -26.74 -17.64 4.04
CA ALA A 788 -27.28 -16.30 4.20
C ALA A 788 -28.82 -16.28 4.12
N LYS A 789 -29.38 -17.01 3.15
CA LYS A 789 -30.83 -17.16 2.97
C LYS A 789 -31.49 -17.89 4.15
N PHE A 790 -30.89 -18.99 4.62
CA PHE A 790 -31.37 -19.72 5.80
C PHE A 790 -31.47 -18.80 7.03
N LEU A 791 -30.41 -18.05 7.31
CA LEU A 791 -30.37 -17.16 8.48
C LEU A 791 -31.44 -16.07 8.37
N ALA A 792 -31.50 -15.38 7.22
CA ALA A 792 -32.39 -14.23 7.03
C ALA A 792 -33.87 -14.61 6.88
N THR A 793 -34.19 -15.75 6.24
CA THR A 793 -35.57 -16.10 5.85
C THR A 793 -36.20 -17.20 6.69
N GLU A 794 -35.42 -17.93 7.50
CA GLU A 794 -35.95 -19.00 8.35
C GLU A 794 -35.63 -18.78 9.83
N VAL A 795 -34.37 -18.46 10.17
CA VAL A 795 -33.96 -18.25 11.58
C VAL A 795 -34.55 -16.97 12.14
N VAL A 796 -34.33 -15.82 11.48
CA VAL A 796 -34.83 -14.52 11.98
C VAL A 796 -36.36 -14.53 12.18
N PRO A 797 -37.19 -15.00 11.22
CA PRO A 797 -38.64 -15.08 11.44
C PRO A 797 -39.05 -16.02 12.58
N ALA A 798 -38.33 -17.14 12.79
CA ALA A 798 -38.62 -18.04 13.90
C ALA A 798 -38.34 -17.39 15.26
N ILE A 799 -37.28 -16.58 15.36
CA ILE A 799 -36.97 -15.80 16.58
C ILE A 799 -38.02 -14.70 16.79
N ASP A 800 -38.36 -13.94 15.75
CA ASP A 800 -39.38 -12.88 15.79
C ASP A 800 -40.79 -13.37 16.15
N ALA A 801 -41.10 -14.64 15.87
CA ALA A 801 -42.38 -15.26 16.20
C ALA A 801 -42.46 -15.70 17.66
N LYS A 802 -41.31 -16.03 18.28
CA LYS A 802 -41.24 -16.58 19.64
C LYS A 802 -40.87 -15.54 20.70
N TYR A 803 -40.14 -14.49 20.34
CA TYR A 803 -39.66 -13.46 21.25
C TYR A 803 -40.10 -12.06 20.83
N ASN A 804 -40.21 -11.14 21.80
CA ASN A 804 -40.51 -9.74 21.54
C ASN A 804 -39.24 -9.01 21.06
N THR A 805 -39.01 -8.98 19.75
CA THR A 805 -37.81 -8.41 19.12
C THR A 805 -38.08 -7.05 18.48
N ILE A 806 -37.04 -6.21 18.37
CA ILE A 806 -37.10 -5.01 17.52
C ILE A 806 -36.79 -5.41 16.07
N LYS A 807 -37.80 -5.31 15.19
CA LYS A 807 -37.72 -5.77 13.79
C LYS A 807 -37.14 -4.72 12.86
N LYS A 808 -36.00 -4.12 13.23
CA LYS A 808 -35.28 -3.14 12.43
C LYS A 808 -33.84 -3.60 12.18
N PRO A 809 -33.24 -3.29 11.02
CA PRO A 809 -31.86 -3.70 10.72
C PRO A 809 -30.85 -3.18 11.74
N ASP A 810 -31.04 -1.94 12.22
CA ASP A 810 -30.19 -1.25 13.20
C ASP A 810 -30.40 -1.71 14.63
N GLU A 811 -31.24 -2.72 14.85
CA GLU A 811 -31.42 -3.40 16.14
C GLU A 811 -31.14 -4.92 16.01
N ARG A 812 -30.58 -5.33 14.86
CA ARG A 812 -30.17 -6.71 14.57
C ARG A 812 -28.68 -6.73 14.22
N ALA A 813 -27.93 -7.37 15.11
CA ALA A 813 -26.51 -7.58 14.94
C ALA A 813 -26.19 -9.02 14.56
N ILE A 814 -25.09 -9.21 13.84
CA ILE A 814 -24.53 -10.52 13.50
C ILE A 814 -23.04 -10.52 13.84
N LEU A 815 -22.53 -11.61 14.44
CA LEU A 815 -21.13 -11.72 14.87
C LEU A 815 -20.63 -13.15 14.69
N GLY A 816 -19.38 -13.32 14.28
CA GLY A 816 -18.73 -14.62 14.22
C GLY A 816 -17.21 -14.54 14.27
N ALA A 817 -16.54 -15.69 14.42
CA ALA A 817 -15.09 -15.79 14.50
C ALA A 817 -14.50 -16.49 13.26
N SER A 818 -13.41 -15.98 12.70
CA SER A 818 -12.74 -16.56 11.54
C SER A 818 -13.68 -16.69 10.33
N LEU A 819 -13.98 -17.93 9.88
CA LEU A 819 -14.99 -18.18 8.84
C LEU A 819 -16.37 -17.63 9.24
N GLY A 820 -16.74 -17.70 10.52
CA GLY A 820 -17.98 -17.10 11.01
C GLY A 820 -18.01 -15.58 10.87
N GLY A 821 -16.85 -14.91 11.00
CA GLY A 821 -16.73 -13.46 10.80
C GLY A 821 -16.99 -13.06 9.36
N ILE A 822 -16.33 -13.72 8.39
CA ILE A 822 -16.54 -13.42 6.97
C ILE A 822 -17.96 -13.77 6.51
N THR A 823 -18.56 -14.86 7.00
CA THR A 823 -19.97 -15.16 6.72
C THR A 823 -20.91 -14.12 7.33
N SER A 824 -20.62 -13.60 8.53
CA SER A 824 -21.41 -12.51 9.13
C SER A 824 -21.46 -11.29 8.23
N VAL A 825 -20.33 -10.92 7.64
CA VAL A 825 -20.24 -9.86 6.64
C VAL A 825 -21.04 -10.20 5.39
N TRP A 826 -20.91 -11.43 4.87
CA TRP A 826 -21.64 -11.85 3.67
C TRP A 826 -23.16 -11.81 3.86
N VAL A 827 -23.69 -12.31 5.00
CA VAL A 827 -25.12 -12.25 5.27
C VAL A 827 -25.60 -10.81 5.34
N GLY A 828 -24.86 -9.93 6.01
CA GLY A 828 -25.18 -8.50 6.08
C GLY A 828 -25.22 -7.83 4.70
N LEU A 829 -24.28 -8.16 3.80
CA LEU A 829 -24.28 -7.65 2.43
C LEU A 829 -25.46 -8.15 1.60
N LYS A 830 -25.89 -9.40 1.78
CA LYS A 830 -26.98 -10.03 1.01
C LYS A 830 -28.36 -9.62 1.51
N TYR A 831 -28.48 -9.31 2.81
CA TYR A 831 -29.74 -8.96 3.46
C TYR A 831 -29.60 -7.66 4.29
N PRO A 832 -29.24 -6.52 3.67
CA PRO A 832 -29.09 -5.23 4.35
C PRO A 832 -30.40 -4.72 4.99
N GLU A 833 -31.54 -5.19 4.52
CA GLU A 833 -32.88 -4.94 5.08
C GLU A 833 -33.19 -5.78 6.32
N VAL A 834 -32.31 -6.71 6.69
CA VAL A 834 -32.46 -7.56 7.89
C VAL A 834 -31.40 -7.22 8.93
N PHE A 835 -30.15 -7.00 8.53
CA PHE A 835 -29.03 -6.74 9.42
C PHE A 835 -28.31 -5.45 9.03
N SER A 836 -28.01 -4.59 10.00
CA SER A 836 -27.11 -3.46 9.76
C SER A 836 -25.96 -3.29 10.73
N ARG A 837 -25.88 -4.12 11.78
CA ARG A 837 -24.72 -4.18 12.69
C ARG A 837 -23.97 -5.49 12.45
N ILE A 838 -22.75 -5.39 11.94
CA ILE A 838 -21.99 -6.52 11.44
C ILE A 838 -20.67 -6.60 12.21
N GLY A 839 -20.42 -7.72 12.85
CA GLY A 839 -19.24 -7.98 13.65
C GLY A 839 -18.45 -9.18 13.15
N GLY A 840 -17.13 -9.15 13.27
CA GLY A 840 -16.30 -10.31 13.01
C GLY A 840 -14.99 -10.28 13.80
N GLN A 841 -14.63 -11.40 14.42
CA GLN A 841 -13.35 -11.56 15.13
C GLN A 841 -12.41 -12.41 14.29
N SER A 842 -11.20 -11.93 14.01
CA SER A 842 -10.19 -12.60 13.18
C SER A 842 -10.73 -13.01 11.80
N SER A 843 -11.48 -12.11 11.15
CA SER A 843 -12.32 -12.45 9.98
C SER A 843 -11.50 -12.91 8.79
N SER A 844 -11.89 -14.03 8.18
CA SER A 844 -11.15 -14.64 7.05
C SER A 844 -11.46 -13.97 5.70
N PHE A 845 -11.08 -12.71 5.55
CA PHE A 845 -11.37 -11.87 4.37
C PHE A 845 -10.76 -12.37 3.05
N TRP A 846 -9.78 -13.28 3.11
CA TRP A 846 -9.20 -13.98 1.97
C TRP A 846 -10.13 -15.04 1.35
N VAL A 847 -11.20 -15.44 2.04
CA VAL A 847 -12.15 -16.48 1.60
C VAL A 847 -12.79 -16.13 0.25
N ASP A 848 -12.98 -17.19 -0.55
CA ASP A 848 -13.67 -17.13 -1.84
C ASP A 848 -13.09 -16.10 -2.81
N ASN A 849 -11.75 -16.10 -2.91
CA ASN A 849 -10.96 -15.16 -3.71
C ASN A 849 -11.34 -13.70 -3.42
N GLU A 850 -11.51 -13.38 -2.14
CA GLU A 850 -11.93 -12.06 -1.65
C GLU A 850 -13.25 -11.54 -2.25
N ARG A 851 -14.17 -12.42 -2.70
CA ARG A 851 -15.48 -11.99 -3.24
C ARG A 851 -16.18 -11.02 -2.30
N VAL A 852 -16.13 -11.28 -0.99
CA VAL A 852 -16.75 -10.42 0.02
C VAL A 852 -16.08 -9.04 0.06
N VAL A 853 -14.74 -8.95 0.04
CA VAL A 853 -14.02 -7.66 0.04
C VAL A 853 -14.30 -6.88 -1.24
N ASN A 854 -14.39 -7.56 -2.38
CA ASN A 854 -14.77 -6.96 -3.65
C ASN A 854 -16.18 -6.35 -3.60
N GLU A 855 -17.15 -7.00 -2.94
CA GLU A 855 -18.48 -6.43 -2.73
C GLU A 855 -18.46 -5.26 -1.71
N LEU A 856 -17.67 -5.36 -0.63
CA LEU A 856 -17.46 -4.24 0.30
C LEU A 856 -16.90 -3.01 -0.44
N SER A 857 -16.01 -3.22 -1.42
CA SER A 857 -15.43 -2.14 -2.23
C SER A 857 -16.45 -1.42 -3.12
N LYS A 858 -17.64 -1.98 -3.34
CA LYS A 858 -18.70 -1.36 -4.15
C LYS A 858 -19.74 -0.63 -3.31
N LEU A 859 -19.64 -0.71 -1.98
CA LEU A 859 -20.62 -0.11 -1.08
C LEU A 859 -20.63 1.41 -1.15
N ASP A 860 -21.84 1.96 -0.98
CA ASP A 860 -22.13 3.39 -0.96
C ASP A 860 -22.90 3.71 0.33
N ALA A 861 -22.25 4.43 1.25
CA ALA A 861 -22.83 4.78 2.55
C ALA A 861 -24.03 5.74 2.45
N SER A 862 -24.30 6.33 1.27
CA SER A 862 -25.53 7.09 1.02
C SER A 862 -26.75 6.19 0.81
N LYS A 863 -26.53 4.96 0.32
CA LYS A 863 -27.59 3.98 -0.01
C LYS A 863 -27.80 2.95 1.07
N THR A 864 -26.71 2.47 1.69
CA THR A 864 -26.76 1.45 2.72
C THR A 864 -26.20 1.99 4.03
N LYS A 865 -26.87 1.69 5.15
CA LYS A 865 -26.41 2.09 6.48
C LYS A 865 -25.92 0.84 7.19
N PHE A 866 -24.62 0.67 7.29
CA PHE A 866 -23.99 -0.39 8.08
C PHE A 866 -23.14 0.21 9.20
N ARG A 867 -23.01 -0.54 10.29
CA ARG A 867 -22.00 -0.35 11.33
C ARG A 867 -21.19 -1.63 11.43
N PHE A 868 -19.86 -1.49 11.44
CA PHE A 868 -18.95 -2.63 11.49
C PHE A 868 -18.16 -2.67 12.81
N TYR A 869 -17.92 -3.87 13.31
CA TYR A 869 -16.92 -4.16 14.33
C TYR A 869 -15.99 -5.26 13.82
N PHE A 870 -14.69 -5.03 13.87
CA PHE A 870 -13.68 -6.05 13.58
C PHE A 870 -12.59 -6.05 14.64
N ASP A 871 -12.02 -7.21 14.93
CA ASP A 871 -10.82 -7.31 15.75
C ASP A 871 -9.89 -8.43 15.26
N ASP A 872 -8.57 -8.32 15.51
CA ASP A 872 -7.60 -9.42 15.26
C ASP A 872 -6.54 -9.55 16.37
N GLY A 873 -5.99 -10.75 16.50
CA GLY A 873 -4.77 -11.03 17.25
C GLY A 873 -3.54 -10.78 16.38
N THR A 874 -2.57 -10.00 16.84
CA THR A 874 -1.43 -9.61 15.99
C THR A 874 -0.49 -10.76 15.62
N PHE A 875 -0.60 -11.91 16.28
CA PHE A 875 0.19 -13.11 15.94
C PHE A 875 -0.46 -13.99 14.84
N GLU A 876 -1.63 -13.64 14.32
CA GLU A 876 -2.35 -14.46 13.32
C GLU A 876 -2.31 -13.95 11.87
N GLY A 877 -1.76 -12.77 11.65
CA GLY A 877 -1.84 -12.05 10.37
C GLY A 877 -3.07 -11.15 10.34
N VAL A 878 -2.85 -9.85 10.42
CA VAL A 878 -3.89 -8.80 10.55
C VAL A 878 -4.09 -8.03 9.23
N GLU A 879 -3.34 -8.40 8.20
CA GLU A 879 -3.21 -7.70 6.92
C GLU A 879 -4.57 -7.42 6.28
N ASP A 880 -5.40 -8.45 6.15
CA ASP A 880 -6.66 -8.33 5.44
C ASP A 880 -7.69 -7.49 6.19
N SER A 881 -7.78 -7.66 7.51
CA SER A 881 -8.69 -6.90 8.36
C SER A 881 -8.32 -5.41 8.43
N ARG A 882 -7.02 -5.09 8.55
CA ARG A 882 -6.52 -3.70 8.43
C ARG A 882 -6.94 -3.07 7.10
N ARG A 883 -6.75 -3.80 5.99
CA ARG A 883 -7.14 -3.35 4.65
C ARG A 883 -8.64 -3.09 4.55
N VAL A 884 -9.47 -4.00 5.08
CA VAL A 884 -10.94 -3.83 5.10
C VAL A 884 -11.36 -2.65 5.98
N ASN A 885 -10.71 -2.42 7.12
CA ASN A 885 -10.94 -1.25 7.96
C ASN A 885 -10.72 0.06 7.18
N VAL A 886 -9.59 0.19 6.48
CA VAL A 886 -9.29 1.36 5.63
C VAL A 886 -10.35 1.50 4.52
N LEU A 887 -10.66 0.41 3.81
CA LEU A 887 -11.62 0.38 2.71
C LEU A 887 -13.01 0.90 3.10
N LEU A 888 -13.53 0.44 4.23
CA LEU A 888 -14.89 0.74 4.71
C LEU A 888 -14.99 2.16 5.27
N ARG A 889 -13.99 2.60 6.03
CA ARG A 889 -13.96 3.99 6.54
C ARG A 889 -13.80 4.99 5.40
N ALA A 890 -12.98 4.69 4.40
CA ALA A 890 -12.88 5.49 3.18
C ALA A 890 -14.26 5.68 2.52
N ARG A 891 -15.12 4.64 2.53
CA ARG A 891 -16.50 4.69 2.01
C ARG A 891 -17.52 5.38 2.92
N GLY A 892 -17.11 5.83 4.10
CA GLY A 892 -17.96 6.57 5.04
C GLY A 892 -18.77 5.69 5.99
N PHE A 893 -18.41 4.42 6.16
CA PHE A 893 -19.05 3.55 7.14
C PHE A 893 -18.43 3.73 8.54
N PRO A 894 -19.25 3.73 9.62
CA PRO A 894 -18.78 3.56 10.98
C PRO A 894 -18.13 2.18 11.17
N VAL A 895 -16.86 2.16 11.55
CA VAL A 895 -16.10 0.94 11.84
C VAL A 895 -15.45 1.09 13.22
N VAL A 896 -15.53 0.05 14.05
CA VAL A 896 -14.68 -0.11 15.23
C VAL A 896 -13.70 -1.23 14.91
N TYR A 897 -12.40 -0.94 14.94
CA TYR A 897 -11.34 -1.90 14.65
C TYR A 897 -10.36 -1.98 15.82
N ARG A 898 -10.00 -3.19 16.26
CA ARG A 898 -9.12 -3.43 17.40
C ARG A 898 -8.07 -4.51 17.09
N GLU A 899 -6.88 -4.32 17.61
CA GLU A 899 -5.82 -5.33 17.57
C GLU A 899 -5.25 -5.53 18.96
N GLU A 900 -4.92 -6.77 19.31
CA GLU A 900 -4.29 -7.10 20.59
C GLU A 900 -3.17 -8.14 20.37
N PHE A 901 -2.14 -8.13 21.21
CA PHE A 901 -1.00 -9.05 21.11
C PHE A 901 -1.35 -10.48 21.55
N THR A 902 -2.23 -11.12 20.79
CA THR A 902 -2.79 -12.47 21.02
C THR A 902 -2.87 -13.26 19.71
N GLY A 903 -3.21 -14.55 19.77
CA GLY A 903 -3.33 -15.42 18.58
C GLY A 903 -4.75 -15.79 18.17
N HIS A 904 -4.86 -16.65 17.15
CA HIS A 904 -6.12 -17.06 16.49
C HIS A 904 -6.86 -18.17 17.24
N ASN A 905 -7.39 -17.85 18.41
CA ASN A 905 -8.03 -18.85 19.26
C ASN A 905 -9.20 -18.31 20.10
N TRP A 906 -10.01 -19.23 20.61
CA TRP A 906 -11.20 -18.92 21.40
C TRP A 906 -10.93 -18.11 22.66
N THR A 907 -9.75 -18.25 23.25
CA THR A 907 -9.39 -17.46 24.43
C THR A 907 -9.17 -15.99 24.06
N SER A 908 -8.48 -15.74 22.95
CA SER A 908 -8.30 -14.39 22.41
C SER A 908 -9.62 -13.74 22.01
N TRP A 909 -10.53 -14.48 21.36
CA TRP A 909 -11.86 -13.96 20.98
C TRP A 909 -12.73 -13.67 22.19
N ARG A 910 -12.70 -14.55 23.19
CA ARG A 910 -13.38 -14.36 24.49
C ARG A 910 -12.92 -13.09 25.18
N ASP A 911 -11.60 -12.88 25.26
CA ASP A 911 -11.02 -11.77 26.01
C ASP A 911 -11.23 -10.41 25.29
N ARG A 912 -11.60 -10.44 24.00
CA ARG A 912 -11.98 -9.23 23.21
C ARG A 912 -13.48 -9.08 22.99
N LEU A 913 -14.30 -10.03 23.45
CA LEU A 913 -15.75 -10.04 23.18
C LEU A 913 -16.49 -8.84 23.79
N ALA A 914 -15.98 -8.29 24.90
CA ALA A 914 -16.54 -7.10 25.51
C ALA A 914 -16.46 -5.88 24.56
N ASP A 915 -15.33 -5.72 23.86
CA ASP A 915 -15.14 -4.66 22.88
C ASP A 915 -16.07 -4.85 21.67
N ALA A 916 -16.33 -6.10 21.27
CA ALA A 916 -17.29 -6.41 20.21
C ALA A 916 -18.71 -5.96 20.56
N PHE A 917 -19.17 -6.26 21.79
CA PHE A 917 -20.50 -5.84 22.22
C PHE A 917 -20.62 -4.32 22.33
N ILE A 918 -19.60 -3.65 22.88
CA ILE A 918 -19.57 -2.19 22.96
C ILE A 918 -19.53 -1.59 21.56
N GLY A 919 -18.67 -2.09 20.66
CA GLY A 919 -18.53 -1.58 19.31
C GLY A 919 -19.79 -1.74 18.47
N LEU A 920 -20.49 -2.87 18.63
CA LEU A 920 -21.76 -3.12 17.95
C LEU A 920 -22.91 -2.29 18.53
N TRP A 921 -23.02 -2.10 19.84
CA TRP A 921 -24.20 -1.49 20.48
C TRP A 921 -24.02 -0.05 20.97
N SER A 922 -22.81 0.49 21.01
CA SER A 922 -22.57 1.90 21.32
C SER A 922 -23.28 2.81 20.31
N LYS A 923 -23.79 3.94 20.80
CA LYS A 923 -24.49 4.94 20.00
C LYS A 923 -23.52 5.70 19.10
#